data_AF-A0A940B7P2-F1
#
_entry.id   AF-A0A940B7P2-F1
#
_cell.length_a   1.000
_cell.length_b   1.000
_cell.length_c   1.000
_cell.angle_alpha   90.00
_cell.angle_beta   90.00
_cell.angle_gamma   90.00
#
_symmetry.space_group_name_H-M   'P 1'
#
loop_
_entity.id
_entity.type
_entity.pdbx_description
1 polymer ?
#
loop_
_entity_poly.entity_id
_entity_poly.type
_entity_poly.pdbx_seq_one_letter_code
_entity_poly.pdbx_strand_id
1 'polypeptide(L)'
;MLETSNLAVGYGQPLISDINLKAEPGKIMVLIGPNGSGKSTVLKTITRQLKIQQGSIAVLGKDMACLKERDVAGIISMVMTERIHPESMTCREVAATGRYPHTGRLGILSDDDWRAVDDALKLVHAESLAEKDFAKVSDGQRQLVMLARAICQNTAIIVLDEPTSYLDMHYKLELLKIIRTLAHKKNKTIIMSLHELDLVKMTADIVVCLDGEKVVKTGTVDEIFSGSFIQKLYGIKEAEFDPSDATVHLLPENSDTSKDVRAVASIKNRRKSSAKVIMVQGTMSNAGKSLVVAGLCRIFKQDGWRVAPFKSQNMALNSFITKEGLEMGRAQVMQAEACGREPEVCMNPILLKPTTDKGSQVIVNGEVLGSMSARDYFAFKKQLVPDIIKAFEKLEETSDIIVIEGAGSPAEINLRENDIVNMGLAEILDAPVLLVGDIDRGGVFAQLLGTLELLQKTEKERVKGLIINKFRGDKSLLDSGIEMLEEKGKIPVTGVLPYMHISLDDEDSLSSRFERKEQKLVNIGVVRLPHISNFTDFSAFELIDGVGVHYIGSASEAEKMDMLIIPGSKNTIGDLKWLRESGLEAAVKKFAKDRLVFGICGGYQMLGKMIHDPFGVEEGGSIRGMELLDIETTLEKDKTRKQVETQTAAVPGKLAELSGKRIAGYEIHMGRTELAGGAGTEPFVSGACSGNVYGTYIHGFFDADGIAFIVAEAAAKDKGVRLKSANTDYRKFKESQYDLLADTMRAHLDMDAVYSMLSYAQIQQTDGE
;
A
#
# COMPACT_ATOMS: atom_id res chain seq x y z
N MET A 1 31.05 -26.91 3.80
CA MET A 1 30.59 -27.52 2.54
C MET A 1 29.23 -28.16 2.76
N LEU A 2 28.29 -27.89 1.86
CA LEU A 2 26.97 -28.52 1.79
C LEU A 2 26.81 -29.14 0.40
N GLU A 3 26.34 -30.38 0.34
CA GLU A 3 26.13 -31.12 -0.90
C GLU A 3 24.74 -31.74 -0.91
N THR A 4 24.10 -31.76 -2.08
CA THR A 4 22.83 -32.48 -2.28
C THR A 4 23.01 -33.53 -3.37
N SER A 5 22.37 -34.68 -3.19
CA SER A 5 22.45 -35.81 -4.12
C SER A 5 21.05 -36.24 -4.55
N ASN A 6 20.72 -36.06 -5.82
CA ASN A 6 19.41 -36.36 -6.42
C ASN A 6 18.24 -35.84 -5.58
N LEU A 7 18.39 -34.63 -5.02
CA LEU A 7 17.41 -34.09 -4.08
C LEU A 7 16.13 -33.71 -4.84
N ALA A 8 14.98 -34.12 -4.28
CA ALA A 8 13.67 -33.67 -4.72
C ALA A 8 12.94 -32.94 -3.58
N VAL A 9 12.36 -31.78 -3.90
CA VAL A 9 11.76 -30.86 -2.92
C VAL A 9 10.33 -30.49 -3.33
N GLY A 10 9.44 -30.25 -2.36
CA GLY A 10 8.05 -29.87 -2.61
C GLY A 10 7.14 -30.04 -1.39
N TYR A 11 5.86 -29.71 -1.57
CA TYR A 11 4.83 -29.73 -0.52
C TYR A 11 3.95 -30.98 -0.66
N GLY A 12 4.46 -32.12 -0.19
CA GLY A 12 3.75 -33.42 -0.25
C GLY A 12 3.91 -34.19 -1.57
N GLN A 13 4.24 -33.49 -2.67
CA GLN A 13 4.66 -34.07 -3.95
C GLN A 13 5.95 -33.36 -4.42
N PRO A 14 6.86 -34.04 -5.16
CA PRO A 14 8.04 -33.38 -5.76
C PRO A 14 7.64 -32.25 -6.72
N LEU A 15 8.08 -31.03 -6.43
CA LEU A 15 7.96 -29.87 -7.31
C LEU A 15 9.20 -29.72 -8.18
N ILE A 16 10.38 -29.87 -7.57
CA ILE A 16 11.68 -29.79 -8.25
C ILE A 16 12.45 -31.05 -7.94
N SER A 17 12.99 -31.69 -8.97
CA SER A 17 13.74 -32.95 -8.85
C SER A 17 15.16 -32.80 -9.39
N ASP A 18 16.00 -33.80 -9.08
CA ASP A 18 17.39 -33.91 -9.56
C ASP A 18 18.29 -32.72 -9.16
N ILE A 19 18.10 -32.23 -7.93
CA ILE A 19 18.88 -31.11 -7.40
C ILE A 19 20.22 -31.64 -6.86
N ASN A 20 21.30 -31.32 -7.56
CA ASN A 20 22.69 -31.67 -7.20
C ASN A 20 23.51 -30.40 -6.99
N LEU A 21 23.55 -29.89 -5.76
CA LEU A 21 24.23 -28.66 -5.37
C LEU A 21 25.52 -28.99 -4.65
N LYS A 22 26.56 -28.16 -4.84
CA LYS A 22 27.81 -28.21 -4.08
C LYS A 22 28.23 -26.81 -3.64
N ALA A 23 27.91 -26.46 -2.40
CA ALA A 23 28.24 -25.17 -1.82
C ALA A 23 29.55 -25.26 -1.00
N GLU A 24 30.58 -24.56 -1.46
CA GLU A 24 31.94 -24.67 -0.93
C GLU A 24 32.25 -23.61 0.16
N PRO A 25 33.20 -23.87 1.07
CA PRO A 25 33.68 -22.85 2.02
C PRO A 25 34.24 -21.61 1.31
N GLY A 26 33.94 -20.42 1.85
CA GLY A 26 34.45 -19.15 1.32
C GLY A 26 33.80 -18.68 0.02
N LYS A 27 32.73 -19.35 -0.42
CA LYS A 27 32.02 -19.11 -1.67
C LYS A 27 30.57 -18.71 -1.44
N ILE A 28 30.05 -17.91 -2.36
CA ILE A 28 28.66 -17.45 -2.44
C ILE A 28 27.97 -18.17 -3.59
N MET A 29 27.05 -19.07 -3.26
CA MET A 29 26.16 -19.72 -4.20
C MET A 29 24.83 -18.96 -4.26
N VAL A 30 24.41 -18.54 -5.46
CA VAL A 30 23.16 -17.79 -5.66
C VAL A 30 22.19 -18.59 -6.52
N LEU A 31 20.97 -18.79 -6.01
CA LEU A 31 19.86 -19.39 -6.74
C LEU A 31 19.09 -18.29 -7.46
N ILE A 32 18.94 -18.45 -8.78
CA ILE A 32 18.16 -17.55 -9.65
C ILE A 32 17.09 -18.33 -10.42
N GLY A 33 16.10 -17.61 -10.93
CA GLY A 33 15.03 -18.16 -11.76
C GLY A 33 13.73 -17.38 -11.61
N PRO A 34 12.73 -17.62 -12.46
CA PRO A 34 11.45 -16.93 -12.41
C PRO A 34 10.73 -17.02 -11.06
N ASN A 35 9.76 -16.14 -10.83
CA ASN A 35 8.89 -16.26 -9.66
C ASN A 35 8.11 -17.57 -9.72
N GLY A 36 8.10 -18.31 -8.61
CA GLY A 36 7.54 -19.66 -8.57
C GLY A 36 8.49 -20.78 -9.02
N SER A 37 9.74 -20.48 -9.40
CA SER A 37 10.73 -21.51 -9.77
C SER A 37 11.21 -22.39 -8.61
N GLY A 38 10.69 -22.15 -7.40
CA GLY A 38 10.93 -22.90 -6.16
C GLY A 38 12.30 -22.69 -5.49
N LYS A 39 12.96 -21.55 -5.72
CA LYS A 39 14.15 -21.09 -4.97
C LYS A 39 13.96 -21.23 -3.45
N SER A 40 12.92 -20.61 -2.89
CA SER A 40 12.59 -20.68 -1.47
C SER A 40 12.29 -22.11 -1.00
N THR A 41 11.67 -22.94 -1.83
CA THR A 41 11.38 -24.35 -1.52
C THR A 41 12.69 -25.15 -1.37
N VAL A 42 13.67 -24.92 -2.25
CA VAL A 42 15.02 -25.51 -2.13
C VAL A 42 15.69 -25.04 -0.85
N LEU A 43 15.70 -23.72 -0.57
CA LEU A 43 16.32 -23.15 0.62
C LEU A 43 15.68 -23.66 1.93
N LYS A 44 14.34 -23.74 1.97
CA LYS A 44 13.59 -24.32 3.10
C LYS A 44 13.89 -25.81 3.30
N THR A 45 14.14 -26.57 2.24
CA THR A 45 14.48 -27.99 2.35
C THR A 45 15.92 -28.20 2.82
N ILE A 46 16.91 -27.46 2.29
CA ILE A 46 18.31 -27.56 2.74
C ILE A 46 18.53 -27.07 4.18
N THR A 47 17.60 -26.27 4.70
CA THR A 47 17.57 -25.83 6.10
C THR A 47 16.69 -26.70 7.01
N ARG A 48 16.14 -27.80 6.47
CA ARG A 48 15.27 -28.76 7.19
C ARG A 48 13.93 -28.18 7.69
N GLN A 49 13.49 -27.05 7.15
CA GLN A 49 12.12 -26.54 7.38
C GLN A 49 11.07 -27.33 6.60
N LEU A 50 11.47 -27.92 5.47
CA LEU A 50 10.64 -28.85 4.69
C LEU A 50 11.26 -30.24 4.68
N LYS A 51 10.40 -31.27 4.65
CA LYS A 51 10.83 -32.66 4.51
C LYS A 51 11.37 -32.91 3.12
N ILE A 52 12.46 -33.67 3.05
CA ILE A 52 13.02 -34.19 1.80
C ILE A 52 12.02 -35.17 1.19
N GLN A 53 11.71 -35.03 -0.09
CA GLN A 53 10.85 -35.98 -0.81
C GLN A 53 11.67 -37.17 -1.33
N GLN A 54 12.85 -36.89 -1.90
CA GLN A 54 13.80 -37.90 -2.40
C GLN A 54 15.23 -37.35 -2.32
N GLY A 55 16.22 -38.24 -2.30
CA GLY A 55 17.64 -37.87 -2.29
C GLY A 55 18.16 -37.63 -0.87
N SER A 56 19.34 -37.01 -0.78
CA SER A 56 20.00 -36.73 0.50
C SER A 56 20.73 -35.39 0.49
N ILE A 57 21.02 -34.91 1.71
CA ILE A 57 21.77 -33.67 1.94
C ILE A 57 22.92 -34.00 2.88
N ALA A 58 24.14 -33.72 2.47
CA ALA A 58 25.34 -33.87 3.29
C ALA A 58 25.86 -32.50 3.71
N VAL A 59 26.18 -32.34 5.00
CA VAL A 59 26.80 -31.12 5.56
C VAL A 59 28.06 -31.48 6.31
N LEU A 60 29.16 -30.82 5.96
CA LEU A 60 30.50 -31.09 6.50
C LEU A 60 30.87 -32.59 6.43
N GLY A 61 30.48 -33.26 5.33
CA GLY A 61 30.77 -34.67 5.07
C GLY A 61 29.89 -35.68 5.83
N LYS A 62 28.85 -35.21 6.54
CA LYS A 62 27.88 -36.07 7.25
C LYS A 62 26.50 -35.94 6.62
N ASP A 63 25.79 -37.05 6.48
CA ASP A 63 24.38 -37.04 6.11
C ASP A 63 23.57 -36.26 7.16
N MET A 64 22.85 -35.24 6.72
CA MET A 64 22.02 -34.38 7.57
C MET A 64 20.91 -35.16 8.27
N ALA A 65 20.42 -36.26 7.67
CA ALA A 65 19.39 -37.11 8.28
C ALA A 65 19.87 -37.74 9.60
N CYS A 66 21.18 -37.96 9.76
CA CYS A 66 21.79 -38.54 10.95
C CYS A 66 22.10 -37.51 12.06
N LEU A 67 21.91 -36.21 11.79
CA LEU A 67 22.19 -35.14 12.74
C LEU A 67 20.95 -34.76 13.56
N LYS A 68 21.15 -34.43 14.84
CA LYS A 68 20.08 -33.85 15.66
C LYS A 68 19.86 -32.39 15.24
N GLU A 69 18.66 -31.87 15.49
CA GLU A 69 18.31 -30.48 15.15
C GLU A 69 19.29 -29.46 15.75
N ARG A 70 19.73 -29.69 16.98
CA ARG A 70 20.74 -28.84 17.63
C ARG A 70 22.08 -28.85 16.90
N ASP A 71 22.51 -29.99 16.38
CA ASP A 71 23.77 -30.11 15.64
C ASP A 71 23.64 -29.37 14.30
N VAL A 72 22.50 -29.49 13.62
CA VAL A 72 22.20 -28.74 12.39
C VAL A 72 22.19 -27.23 12.66
N ALA A 73 21.56 -26.78 13.74
CA ALA A 73 21.55 -25.38 14.16
C ALA A 73 22.95 -24.87 14.57
N GLY A 74 23.89 -25.74 14.94
CA GLY A 74 25.30 -25.36 15.12
C GLY A 74 26.08 -25.20 13.80
N ILE A 75 25.56 -25.76 12.69
CA ILE A 75 26.24 -25.84 11.39
C ILE A 75 25.66 -24.84 10.38
N ILE A 76 24.33 -24.61 10.43
CA ILE A 76 23.58 -23.77 9.49
C ILE A 76 22.79 -22.69 10.26
N SER A 77 22.95 -21.44 9.85
CA SER A 77 22.07 -20.32 10.22
C SER A 77 21.27 -19.89 9.01
N MET A 78 20.13 -19.23 9.25
CA MET A 78 19.24 -18.83 8.17
C MET A 78 18.53 -17.50 8.41
N VAL A 79 18.26 -16.80 7.32
CA VAL A 79 17.37 -15.64 7.24
C VAL A 79 16.40 -15.91 6.09
N MET A 80 15.11 -16.07 6.40
CA MET A 80 14.06 -16.33 5.40
C MET A 80 13.24 -15.06 5.17
N THR A 81 12.53 -15.01 4.05
CA THR A 81 11.66 -13.89 3.66
C THR A 81 10.46 -13.68 4.60
N GLU A 82 10.08 -14.69 5.39
CA GLU A 82 8.98 -14.59 6.35
C GLU A 82 9.30 -13.60 7.47
N ARG A 83 8.39 -12.64 7.68
CA ARG A 83 8.52 -11.62 8.72
C ARG A 83 8.34 -12.27 10.09
N ILE A 84 9.33 -12.09 10.95
CA ILE A 84 9.15 -12.41 12.37
C ILE A 84 8.41 -11.26 13.05
N HIS A 85 7.48 -11.60 13.93
CA HIS A 85 6.74 -10.65 14.77
C HIS A 85 7.08 -10.88 16.25
N PRO A 86 8.32 -10.56 16.68
CA PRO A 86 8.68 -10.68 18.08
C PRO A 86 7.96 -9.57 18.87
N GLU A 87 7.03 -9.95 19.74
CA GLU A 87 6.31 -9.01 20.59
C GLU A 87 7.26 -8.41 21.63
N SER A 88 7.37 -7.08 21.65
CA SER A 88 8.10 -6.31 22.69
C SER A 88 9.59 -6.59 22.86
N MET A 89 10.25 -7.23 21.89
CA MET A 89 11.70 -7.45 21.93
C MET A 89 12.47 -6.27 21.30
N THR A 90 13.61 -5.95 21.89
CA THR A 90 14.61 -5.06 21.30
C THR A 90 15.36 -5.74 20.15
N CYS A 91 15.99 -4.96 19.27
CA CYS A 91 16.82 -5.50 18.20
C CYS A 91 17.95 -6.41 18.74
N ARG A 92 18.53 -6.06 19.89
CA ARG A 92 19.57 -6.84 20.56
C ARG A 92 19.05 -8.20 21.03
N GLU A 93 17.86 -8.24 21.62
CA GLU A 93 17.23 -9.48 22.04
C GLU A 93 16.85 -10.37 20.85
N VAL A 94 16.36 -9.76 19.75
CA VAL A 94 16.07 -10.50 18.50
C VAL A 94 17.34 -11.11 17.93
N ALA A 95 18.44 -10.35 17.87
CA ALA A 95 19.74 -10.89 17.46
C ALA A 95 20.20 -12.02 18.41
N ALA A 96 20.02 -11.87 19.72
CA ALA A 96 20.40 -12.84 20.73
C ALA A 96 19.73 -14.21 20.60
N THR A 97 18.55 -14.30 19.97
CA THR A 97 17.91 -15.60 19.65
C THR A 97 18.80 -16.50 18.78
N GLY A 98 19.72 -15.93 18.01
CA GLY A 98 20.72 -16.67 17.25
C GLY A 98 21.71 -17.46 18.13
N ARG A 99 21.83 -17.13 19.41
CA ARG A 99 22.74 -17.81 20.34
C ARG A 99 22.14 -19.03 21.02
N TYR A 100 20.83 -19.28 20.90
CA TYR A 100 20.15 -20.41 21.55
C TYR A 100 20.78 -21.80 21.32
N PRO A 101 21.33 -22.15 20.14
CA PRO A 101 22.03 -23.44 19.95
C PRO A 101 23.22 -23.66 20.90
N HIS A 102 23.84 -22.57 21.37
CA HIS A 102 24.99 -22.58 22.29
C HIS A 102 24.57 -22.64 23.76
N THR A 103 23.30 -22.41 24.08
CA THR A 103 22.80 -22.39 25.46
C THR A 103 22.60 -23.78 26.07
N GLY A 104 22.61 -23.86 27.40
CA GLY A 104 22.26 -25.08 28.14
C GLY A 104 20.74 -25.37 28.15
N ARG A 105 20.31 -26.36 28.93
CA ARG A 105 18.87 -26.72 29.04
C ARG A 105 17.95 -25.57 29.48
N LEU A 106 18.49 -24.56 30.16
CA LEU A 106 17.74 -23.42 30.67
C LEU A 106 17.65 -22.25 29.68
N GLY A 107 18.30 -22.31 28.52
CA GLY A 107 18.24 -21.24 27.51
C GLY A 107 18.93 -19.93 27.92
N ILE A 108 19.68 -19.92 29.02
CA ILE A 108 20.32 -18.72 29.56
C ILE A 108 21.57 -18.40 28.74
N LEU A 109 21.67 -17.15 28.29
CA LEU A 109 22.81 -16.61 27.55
C LEU A 109 23.94 -16.22 28.52
N SER A 110 25.16 -16.61 28.19
CA SER A 110 26.37 -16.20 28.91
C SER A 110 26.82 -14.80 28.50
N ASP A 111 27.75 -14.20 29.25
CA ASP A 111 28.37 -12.92 28.87
C ASP A 111 29.10 -13.02 27.52
N ASP A 112 29.67 -14.18 27.20
CA ASP A 112 30.31 -14.43 25.90
C ASP A 112 29.28 -14.52 24.76
N ASP A 113 28.06 -14.99 25.03
CA ASP A 113 26.97 -14.97 24.06
C ASP A 113 26.52 -13.54 23.76
N TRP A 114 26.36 -12.70 24.79
CA TRP A 114 26.02 -11.30 24.62
C TRP A 114 27.10 -10.51 23.88
N ARG A 115 28.39 -10.79 24.17
CA ARG A 115 29.51 -10.23 23.38
C ARG A 115 29.42 -10.62 21.90
N ALA A 116 29.10 -11.88 21.61
CA ALA A 116 28.94 -12.34 20.23
C ALA A 116 27.75 -11.66 19.52
N VAL A 117 26.68 -11.32 20.24
CA VAL A 117 25.55 -10.54 19.72
C VAL A 117 25.97 -9.11 19.40
N ASP A 118 26.67 -8.46 20.32
CA ASP A 118 27.11 -7.07 20.15
C ASP A 118 28.14 -6.95 19.01
N ASP A 119 29.07 -7.91 18.90
CA ASP A 119 30.01 -7.99 17.78
C ASP A 119 29.31 -8.22 16.43
N ALA A 120 28.21 -8.99 16.42
CA ALA A 120 27.43 -9.22 15.21
C ALA A 120 26.64 -7.97 14.80
N LEU A 121 26.00 -7.27 15.75
CA LEU A 121 25.34 -5.99 15.51
C LEU A 121 26.33 -4.95 14.97
N LYS A 122 27.55 -4.94 15.51
CA LYS A 122 28.64 -4.09 15.03
C LYS A 122 29.10 -4.42 13.61
N LEU A 123 29.18 -5.71 13.28
CA LEU A 123 29.55 -6.14 11.93
C LEU A 123 28.56 -5.67 10.86
N VAL A 124 27.28 -5.53 11.24
CA VAL A 124 26.21 -5.08 10.34
C VAL A 124 25.86 -3.59 10.51
N HIS A 125 26.68 -2.82 11.23
CA HIS A 125 26.46 -1.39 11.47
C HIS A 125 25.12 -1.05 12.16
N ALA A 126 24.65 -1.94 13.03
CA ALA A 126 23.38 -1.86 13.74
C ALA A 126 23.50 -1.60 15.25
N GLU A 127 24.66 -1.15 15.76
CA GLU A 127 24.86 -0.93 17.20
C GLU A 127 23.88 0.10 17.76
N SER A 128 23.59 1.16 17.00
CA SER A 128 22.64 2.22 17.37
C SER A 128 21.18 1.74 17.44
N LEU A 129 20.90 0.52 16.95
CA LEU A 129 19.58 -0.08 16.94
C LEU A 129 19.37 -1.05 18.11
N ALA A 130 20.43 -1.44 18.82
CA ALA A 130 20.42 -2.51 19.82
C ALA A 130 19.22 -2.41 20.79
N GLU A 131 19.04 -1.24 21.41
CA GLU A 131 18.00 -0.98 22.42
C GLU A 131 16.65 -0.54 21.83
N LYS A 132 16.57 -0.38 20.49
CA LYS A 132 15.31 -0.02 19.83
C LYS A 132 14.41 -1.24 19.75
N ASP A 133 13.13 -0.98 19.93
CA ASP A 133 12.05 -1.93 19.66
C ASP A 133 12.12 -2.42 18.21
N PHE A 134 12.25 -3.73 18.01
CA PHE A 134 12.38 -4.34 16.68
C PHE A 134 11.16 -4.05 15.79
N ALA A 135 9.97 -3.86 16.38
CA ALA A 135 8.76 -3.51 15.65
C ALA A 135 8.72 -2.05 15.17
N LYS A 136 9.65 -1.20 15.62
CA LYS A 136 9.69 0.24 15.30
C LYS A 136 10.84 0.65 14.38
N VAL A 137 11.73 -0.27 14.02
CA VAL A 137 12.82 -0.02 13.07
C VAL A 137 12.38 -0.27 11.62
N SER A 138 13.01 0.41 10.66
CA SER A 138 12.68 0.29 9.23
C SER A 138 12.94 -1.12 8.69
N ASP A 139 12.34 -1.50 7.57
CA ASP A 139 12.53 -2.83 6.97
C ASP A 139 14.01 -3.13 6.67
N GLY A 140 14.80 -2.12 6.24
CA GLY A 140 16.25 -2.28 6.08
C GLY A 140 17.02 -2.48 7.38
N GLN A 141 16.65 -1.76 8.43
CA GLN A 141 17.22 -1.94 9.75
C GLN A 141 16.87 -3.32 10.34
N ARG A 142 15.65 -3.81 10.13
CA ARG A 142 15.24 -5.18 10.52
C ARG A 142 16.10 -6.22 9.83
N GLN A 143 16.35 -6.04 8.54
CA GLN A 143 17.14 -6.99 7.77
C GLN A 143 18.59 -7.09 8.27
N LEU A 144 19.20 -5.96 8.66
CA LEU A 144 20.51 -5.96 9.30
C LEU A 144 20.50 -6.71 10.63
N VAL A 145 19.48 -6.49 11.48
CA VAL A 145 19.33 -7.21 12.76
C VAL A 145 19.12 -8.71 12.55
N MET A 146 18.36 -9.10 11.53
CA MET A 146 18.15 -10.51 11.16
C MET A 146 19.45 -11.15 10.64
N LEU A 147 20.26 -10.41 9.91
CA LEU A 147 21.60 -10.85 9.53
C LEU A 147 22.51 -10.96 10.76
N ALA A 148 22.46 -10.01 11.70
CA ALA A 148 23.19 -10.07 12.97
C ALA A 148 22.83 -11.34 13.76
N ARG A 149 21.54 -11.69 13.82
CA ARG A 149 21.05 -12.96 14.42
C ARG A 149 21.73 -14.18 13.79
N ALA A 150 21.80 -14.23 12.46
CA ALA A 150 22.44 -15.34 11.76
C ALA A 150 23.97 -15.36 11.98
N ILE A 151 24.61 -14.19 12.00
CA ILE A 151 26.06 -14.04 12.24
C ILE A 151 26.41 -14.48 13.66
N CYS A 152 25.68 -14.03 14.68
CA CYS A 152 26.00 -14.33 16.07
C CYS A 152 25.79 -15.81 16.38
N GLN A 153 24.94 -16.53 15.64
CA GLN A 153 24.84 -18.00 15.72
C GLN A 153 26.17 -18.71 15.39
N ASN A 154 27.09 -18.04 14.70
CA ASN A 154 28.45 -18.48 14.39
C ASN A 154 28.52 -19.85 13.69
N THR A 155 27.72 -20.02 12.65
CA THR A 155 27.64 -21.26 11.87
C THR A 155 28.65 -21.29 10.73
N ALA A 156 28.92 -22.46 10.15
CA ALA A 156 29.80 -22.59 8.99
C ALA A 156 29.08 -22.19 7.68
N ILE A 157 27.77 -22.41 7.63
CA ILE A 157 26.91 -22.13 6.47
C ILE A 157 25.84 -21.12 6.88
N ILE A 158 25.59 -20.14 6.01
CA ILE A 158 24.51 -19.15 6.16
C ILE A 158 23.60 -19.24 4.93
N VAL A 159 22.31 -19.42 5.16
CA VAL A 159 21.28 -19.49 4.11
C VAL A 159 20.43 -18.24 4.14
N LEU A 160 20.27 -17.55 3.00
CA LEU A 160 19.53 -16.29 2.93
C LEU A 160 18.48 -16.36 1.81
N ASP A 161 17.20 -16.28 2.14
CA ASP A 161 16.13 -16.18 1.15
C ASP A 161 15.82 -14.71 0.87
N GLU A 162 16.07 -14.28 -0.37
CA GLU A 162 15.84 -12.94 -0.90
C GLU A 162 16.27 -11.81 0.05
N PRO A 163 17.53 -11.79 0.49
CA PRO A 163 17.95 -10.91 1.58
C PRO A 163 17.89 -9.42 1.22
N THR A 164 17.79 -9.08 -0.06
CA THR A 164 17.73 -7.71 -0.58
C THR A 164 16.30 -7.21 -0.86
N SER A 165 15.29 -8.06 -0.71
CA SER A 165 13.89 -7.67 -0.91
C SER A 165 13.49 -6.59 0.11
N TYR A 166 12.67 -5.62 -0.32
CA TYR A 166 12.19 -4.49 0.49
C TYR A 166 13.28 -3.49 0.94
N LEU A 167 14.50 -3.58 0.39
CA LEU A 167 15.59 -2.65 0.67
C LEU A 167 15.74 -1.60 -0.44
N ASP A 168 16.13 -0.38 -0.06
CA ASP A 168 16.62 0.60 -1.04
C ASP A 168 18.05 0.25 -1.49
N MET A 169 18.54 0.95 -2.53
CA MET A 169 19.86 0.69 -3.11
C MET A 169 21.02 0.83 -2.12
N HIS A 170 20.92 1.73 -1.14
CA HIS A 170 21.98 1.94 -0.16
C HIS A 170 22.13 0.71 0.74
N TYR A 171 21.02 0.26 1.35
CA TYR A 171 21.02 -0.91 2.24
C TYR A 171 21.29 -2.22 1.48
N LYS A 172 20.85 -2.35 0.22
CA LYS A 172 21.20 -3.50 -0.63
C LYS A 172 22.71 -3.65 -0.78
N LEU A 173 23.40 -2.57 -1.18
CA LEU A 173 24.85 -2.60 -1.39
C LEU A 173 25.61 -2.84 -0.09
N GLU A 174 25.14 -2.28 1.03
CA GLU A 174 25.72 -2.52 2.35
C GLU A 174 25.60 -3.99 2.78
N LEU A 175 24.41 -4.57 2.65
CA LEU A 175 24.15 -5.97 2.98
C LEU A 175 25.03 -6.93 2.16
N LEU A 176 25.11 -6.68 0.85
CA LEU A 176 25.94 -7.49 -0.06
C LEU A 176 27.44 -7.37 0.26
N LYS A 177 27.92 -6.20 0.68
CA LYS A 177 29.31 -6.03 1.16
C LYS A 177 29.59 -6.84 2.42
N ILE A 178 28.64 -6.89 3.35
CA ILE A 178 28.74 -7.71 4.57
C ILE A 178 28.78 -9.19 4.19
N ILE A 179 27.87 -9.65 3.31
CA ILE A 179 27.81 -11.04 2.84
C ILE A 179 29.14 -11.46 2.18
N ARG A 180 29.69 -10.61 1.29
CA ARG A 180 31.02 -10.85 0.68
C ARG A 180 32.14 -10.92 1.70
N THR A 181 32.08 -10.09 2.74
CA THR A 181 33.04 -10.13 3.84
C THR A 181 32.93 -11.44 4.63
N LEU A 182 31.70 -11.90 4.94
CA LEU A 182 31.46 -13.17 5.62
C LEU A 182 31.99 -14.36 4.80
N ALA A 183 31.71 -14.38 3.50
CA ALA A 183 32.18 -15.43 2.61
C ALA A 183 33.71 -15.40 2.49
N HIS A 184 34.27 -14.36 1.88
CA HIS A 184 35.65 -14.39 1.42
C HIS A 184 36.68 -14.09 2.52
N LYS A 185 36.34 -13.28 3.53
CA LYS A 185 37.27 -12.92 4.62
C LYS A 185 37.09 -13.79 5.85
N LYS A 186 35.85 -14.23 6.15
CA LYS A 186 35.55 -15.09 7.31
C LYS A 186 35.32 -16.57 6.95
N ASN A 187 35.56 -16.93 5.68
CA ASN A 187 35.49 -18.30 5.16
C ASN A 187 34.15 -19.02 5.41
N LYS A 188 33.04 -18.26 5.43
CA LYS A 188 31.69 -18.82 5.57
C LYS A 188 31.19 -19.31 4.20
N THR A 189 30.41 -20.38 4.18
CA THR A 189 29.66 -20.78 2.98
C THR A 189 28.34 -20.01 2.96
N ILE A 190 28.06 -19.27 1.89
CA ILE A 190 26.80 -18.55 1.72
C ILE A 190 25.98 -19.21 0.62
N ILE A 191 24.71 -19.49 0.91
CA ILE A 191 23.73 -19.94 -0.09
C ILE A 191 22.58 -18.95 -0.03
N MET A 192 22.27 -18.28 -1.14
CA MET A 192 21.18 -17.30 -1.13
C MET A 192 20.36 -17.31 -2.42
N SER A 193 19.16 -16.74 -2.38
CA SER A 193 18.36 -16.45 -3.58
C SER A 193 18.39 -14.94 -3.87
N LEU A 194 18.46 -14.56 -5.14
CA LEU A 194 18.34 -13.17 -5.60
C LEU A 194 17.46 -13.11 -6.87
N HIS A 195 16.75 -11.99 -7.05
CA HIS A 195 15.97 -11.71 -8.26
C HIS A 195 16.67 -10.76 -9.22
N GLU A 196 17.47 -9.85 -8.69
CA GLU A 196 18.18 -8.80 -9.43
C GLU A 196 19.47 -9.37 -10.03
N LEU A 197 19.51 -9.51 -11.36
CA LEU A 197 20.59 -10.19 -12.09
C LEU A 197 21.92 -9.42 -12.05
N ASP A 198 21.86 -8.10 -12.00
CA ASP A 198 23.00 -7.21 -11.77
C ASP A 198 23.64 -7.48 -10.39
N LEU A 199 22.83 -7.64 -9.34
CA LEU A 199 23.33 -7.97 -8.00
C LEU A 199 23.93 -9.38 -7.94
N VAL A 200 23.35 -10.34 -8.66
CA VAL A 200 23.92 -11.69 -8.82
C VAL A 200 25.31 -11.59 -9.44
N LYS A 201 25.44 -10.84 -10.54
CA LYS A 201 26.71 -10.63 -11.23
C LYS A 201 27.76 -9.97 -10.34
N MET A 202 27.36 -9.06 -9.46
CA MET A 202 28.25 -8.36 -8.53
C MET A 202 28.73 -9.20 -7.34
N THR A 203 28.06 -10.32 -7.02
CA THR A 203 28.23 -10.97 -5.72
C THR A 203 28.41 -12.48 -5.75
N ALA A 204 27.86 -13.19 -6.73
CA ALA A 204 27.91 -14.64 -6.78
C ALA A 204 29.31 -15.15 -7.18
N ASP A 205 29.74 -16.26 -6.58
CA ASP A 205 30.83 -17.08 -7.14
C ASP A 205 30.26 -18.17 -8.06
N ILE A 206 29.14 -18.76 -7.65
CA ILE A 206 28.43 -19.84 -8.35
C ILE A 206 26.96 -19.46 -8.44
N VAL A 207 26.36 -19.68 -9.60
CA VAL A 207 24.96 -19.40 -9.87
C VAL A 207 24.25 -20.71 -10.22
N VAL A 208 23.10 -20.95 -9.58
CA VAL A 208 22.23 -22.10 -9.77
C VAL A 208 20.91 -21.62 -10.37
N CYS A 209 20.57 -22.11 -11.55
CA CYS A 209 19.42 -21.65 -12.33
C CYS A 209 18.28 -22.65 -12.24
N LEU A 210 17.10 -22.19 -11.80
CA LEU A 210 15.89 -22.98 -11.63
C LEU A 210 14.81 -22.51 -12.61
N ASP A 211 14.18 -23.42 -13.35
CA ASP A 211 13.07 -23.12 -14.28
C ASP A 211 11.67 -23.39 -13.70
N GLY A 212 11.60 -24.04 -12.53
CA GLY A 212 10.35 -24.45 -11.87
C GLY A 212 10.14 -25.96 -11.81
N GLU A 213 10.90 -26.74 -12.59
CA GLU A 213 10.85 -28.21 -12.56
C GLU A 213 12.19 -28.83 -12.14
N LYS A 214 13.31 -28.19 -12.49
CA LYS A 214 14.66 -28.71 -12.21
C LYS A 214 15.71 -27.61 -12.11
N VAL A 215 16.93 -28.02 -11.71
CA VAL A 215 18.13 -27.21 -11.92
C VAL A 215 18.53 -27.34 -13.38
N VAL A 216 18.40 -26.26 -14.14
CA VAL A 216 18.70 -26.27 -15.58
C VAL A 216 20.17 -26.00 -15.90
N LYS A 217 20.86 -25.25 -15.03
CA LYS A 217 22.29 -24.94 -15.19
C LYS A 217 22.88 -24.50 -13.85
N THR A 218 24.10 -24.94 -13.59
CA THR A 218 24.94 -24.45 -12.49
C THR A 218 26.30 -24.09 -13.06
N GLY A 219 26.84 -22.94 -12.70
CA GLY A 219 28.14 -22.49 -13.21
C GLY A 219 28.61 -21.19 -12.58
N THR A 220 29.75 -20.70 -13.04
CA THR A 220 30.24 -19.36 -12.71
C THR A 220 29.35 -18.27 -13.30
N VAL A 221 29.50 -17.05 -12.81
CA VAL A 221 28.76 -15.87 -13.33
C VAL A 221 28.99 -15.73 -14.84
N ASP A 222 30.23 -15.83 -15.32
CA ASP A 222 30.52 -15.68 -16.76
C ASP A 222 29.86 -16.77 -17.61
N GLU A 223 29.84 -18.02 -17.12
CA GLU A 223 29.20 -19.14 -17.82
C GLU A 223 27.67 -19.01 -17.88
N ILE A 224 27.04 -18.46 -16.84
CA ILE A 224 25.58 -18.29 -16.78
C ILE A 224 25.13 -17.07 -17.59
N PHE A 225 25.86 -15.97 -17.50
CA PHE A 225 25.50 -14.70 -18.12
C PHE A 225 25.92 -14.62 -19.59
N SER A 226 26.71 -15.58 -20.09
CA SER A 226 27.07 -15.65 -21.51
C SER A 226 25.91 -16.09 -22.42
N GLY A 227 25.78 -15.43 -23.57
CA GLY A 227 24.81 -15.76 -24.62
C GLY A 227 23.35 -15.53 -24.22
N SER A 228 22.43 -16.29 -24.84
CA SER A 228 20.98 -16.13 -24.66
C SER A 228 20.37 -16.98 -23.55
N PHE A 229 21.19 -17.56 -22.65
CA PHE A 229 20.69 -18.49 -21.63
C PHE A 229 19.74 -17.82 -20.64
N ILE A 230 20.11 -16.64 -20.12
CA ILE A 230 19.25 -15.88 -19.20
C ILE A 230 17.92 -15.51 -19.86
N GLN A 231 17.92 -15.11 -21.14
CA GLN A 231 16.69 -14.83 -21.87
C GLN A 231 15.77 -16.05 -21.92
N LYS A 232 16.34 -17.24 -22.18
CA LYS A 232 15.57 -18.49 -22.19
C LYS A 232 15.05 -18.86 -20.80
N LEU A 233 15.89 -18.72 -19.76
CA LEU A 233 15.52 -19.03 -18.37
C LEU A 233 14.31 -18.20 -17.90
N TYR A 234 14.24 -16.93 -18.29
CA TYR A 234 13.16 -16.02 -17.91
C TYR A 234 12.06 -15.87 -18.97
N GLY A 235 12.15 -16.60 -20.10
CA GLY A 235 11.15 -16.53 -21.17
C GLY A 235 11.05 -15.17 -21.86
N ILE A 236 12.16 -14.43 -21.92
CA ILE A 236 12.24 -13.08 -22.51
C ILE A 236 12.22 -13.22 -24.04
N LYS A 237 11.11 -12.77 -24.67
CA LYS A 237 10.91 -12.87 -26.13
C LYS A 237 11.05 -11.53 -26.88
N GLU A 238 10.78 -10.41 -26.21
CA GLU A 238 10.69 -9.07 -26.81
C GLU A 238 11.80 -8.13 -26.31
N ALA A 239 12.85 -8.68 -25.70
CA ALA A 239 13.97 -7.92 -25.18
C ALA A 239 15.30 -8.67 -25.33
N GLU A 240 16.36 -7.92 -25.53
CA GLU A 240 17.74 -8.38 -25.53
C GLU A 240 18.31 -8.30 -24.12
N PHE A 241 18.78 -9.41 -23.58
CA PHE A 241 19.56 -9.39 -22.35
C PHE A 241 20.98 -8.98 -22.71
N ASP A 242 21.51 -7.91 -22.11
CA ASP A 242 22.92 -7.54 -22.23
C ASP A 242 23.74 -8.27 -21.16
N PRO A 243 24.60 -9.23 -21.56
CA PRO A 243 25.50 -9.92 -20.64
C PRO A 243 26.46 -9.02 -19.89
N SER A 244 26.79 -7.84 -20.44
CA SER A 244 27.88 -6.97 -19.97
C SER A 244 27.50 -6.20 -18.69
N ASP A 245 26.25 -5.81 -18.56
CA ASP A 245 25.71 -5.12 -17.37
C ASP A 245 24.58 -5.91 -16.68
N ALA A 246 24.23 -7.09 -17.20
CA ALA A 246 23.16 -7.95 -16.68
C ALA A 246 21.78 -7.28 -16.70
N THR A 247 21.54 -6.39 -17.67
CA THR A 247 20.25 -5.72 -17.85
C THR A 247 19.48 -6.30 -19.04
N VAL A 248 18.18 -5.98 -19.09
CA VAL A 248 17.27 -6.39 -20.17
C VAL A 248 16.87 -5.13 -20.93
N HIS A 249 17.26 -5.04 -22.19
CA HIS A 249 16.94 -3.95 -23.12
C HIS A 249 15.80 -4.37 -24.02
N LEU A 250 14.73 -3.60 -24.12
CA LEU A 250 13.67 -3.90 -25.07
C LEU A 250 14.20 -3.82 -26.51
N LEU A 251 13.89 -4.83 -27.32
CA LEU A 251 14.19 -4.77 -28.74
C LEU A 251 13.19 -3.80 -29.40
N PRO A 252 13.65 -2.91 -30.30
CA PRO A 252 12.72 -2.06 -31.05
C PRO A 252 11.79 -2.94 -31.88
N GLU A 253 10.47 -2.79 -31.70
CA GLU A 253 9.50 -3.55 -32.50
C GLU A 253 9.62 -3.19 -33.99
N ASN A 254 9.76 -4.23 -34.83
CA ASN A 254 9.46 -4.14 -36.26
C ASN A 254 7.96 -3.86 -36.40
N SER A 255 7.65 -2.58 -36.56
CA SER A 255 6.30 -2.05 -36.65
C SER A 255 5.65 -2.43 -37.99
N ASP A 256 4.82 -3.48 -38.02
CA ASP A 256 3.71 -3.54 -38.98
C ASP A 256 2.51 -2.74 -38.40
N THR A 257 2.75 -1.44 -38.23
CA THR A 257 1.84 -0.45 -37.65
C THR A 257 0.91 0.15 -38.70
N SER A 258 0.19 -0.68 -39.44
CA SER A 258 -0.68 -0.18 -40.53
C SER A 258 -2.17 -0.10 -40.18
N LYS A 259 -2.62 -0.62 -39.01
CA LYS A 259 -4.04 -0.57 -38.60
C LYS A 259 -4.33 0.19 -37.30
N ASP A 260 -3.51 0.10 -36.27
CA ASP A 260 -3.80 0.73 -34.97
C ASP A 260 -3.36 2.21 -34.87
N VAL A 261 -2.42 2.65 -35.70
CA VAL A 261 -2.01 4.06 -35.78
C VAL A 261 -3.12 4.96 -36.32
N ARG A 262 -4.09 4.42 -37.09
CA ARG A 262 -5.22 5.22 -37.61
C ARG A 262 -6.26 5.58 -36.55
N ALA A 263 -6.42 4.79 -35.49
CA ALA A 263 -7.35 5.10 -34.41
C ALA A 263 -6.81 6.21 -33.50
N VAL A 264 -5.51 6.18 -33.17
CA VAL A 264 -4.87 7.21 -32.33
C VAL A 264 -4.59 8.50 -33.13
N ALA A 265 -4.19 8.40 -34.41
CA ALA A 265 -3.95 9.57 -35.26
C ALA A 265 -5.26 10.29 -35.68
N SER A 266 -6.39 9.59 -35.77
CA SER A 266 -7.69 10.24 -36.02
C SER A 266 -8.25 10.98 -34.80
N ILE A 267 -7.82 10.63 -33.58
CA ILE A 267 -8.11 11.38 -32.34
C ILE A 267 -7.23 12.63 -32.22
N LYS A 268 -5.94 12.55 -32.60
CA LYS A 268 -5.00 13.70 -32.58
C LYS A 268 -5.43 14.88 -33.46
N ASN A 269 -6.14 14.64 -34.56
CA ASN A 269 -6.51 15.68 -35.53
C ASN A 269 -7.83 16.44 -35.22
N ARG A 270 -8.45 16.25 -34.04
CA ARG A 270 -9.77 16.86 -33.76
C ARG A 270 -10.00 17.51 -32.40
N ARG A 271 -9.06 17.53 -31.45
CA ARG A 271 -9.36 18.08 -30.11
C ARG A 271 -8.74 19.44 -29.83
N LYS A 272 -9.57 20.47 -29.98
CA LYS A 272 -9.58 21.60 -29.05
C LYS A 272 -10.49 21.24 -27.89
N SER A 273 -9.95 21.18 -26.68
CA SER A 273 -10.76 21.07 -25.47
C SER A 273 -11.62 22.34 -25.34
N SER A 274 -12.90 22.19 -24.99
CA SER A 274 -13.78 23.35 -24.76
C SER A 274 -13.61 23.94 -23.35
N ALA A 275 -13.16 23.11 -22.41
CA ALA A 275 -12.75 23.52 -21.07
C ALA A 275 -11.25 23.85 -21.04
N LYS A 276 -10.84 24.72 -20.12
CA LYS A 276 -9.41 24.91 -19.83
C LYS A 276 -8.92 23.76 -18.96
N VAL A 277 -7.70 23.31 -19.19
CA VAL A 277 -7.12 22.15 -18.47
C VAL A 277 -5.84 22.53 -17.75
N ILE A 278 -5.61 21.92 -16.60
CA ILE A 278 -4.33 21.94 -15.91
C ILE A 278 -4.12 20.61 -15.21
N MET A 279 -2.92 20.06 -15.29
CA MET A 279 -2.59 18.78 -14.67
C MET A 279 -1.59 18.96 -13.53
N VAL A 280 -1.84 18.29 -12.41
CA VAL A 280 -0.95 18.26 -11.25
C VAL A 280 -0.32 16.87 -11.18
N GLN A 281 0.99 16.81 -11.40
CA GLN A 281 1.80 15.61 -11.23
C GLN A 281 2.70 15.77 -10.00
N GLY A 282 3.29 14.68 -9.54
CA GLY A 282 4.13 14.69 -8.34
C GLY A 282 5.36 13.83 -8.56
N THR A 283 6.47 14.17 -7.90
CA THR A 283 7.73 13.42 -8.01
C THR A 283 7.63 12.01 -7.43
N MET A 284 6.62 11.75 -6.60
CA MET A 284 6.31 10.46 -5.98
C MET A 284 4.84 10.37 -5.52
N SER A 285 4.43 9.18 -5.09
CA SER A 285 3.20 8.99 -4.30
C SER A 285 3.27 9.75 -2.98
N ASN A 286 2.16 10.36 -2.56
CA ASN A 286 2.05 11.19 -1.35
C ASN A 286 2.85 12.50 -1.34
N ALA A 287 3.31 12.99 -2.50
CA ALA A 287 3.86 14.34 -2.65
C ALA A 287 2.82 15.45 -2.38
N GLY A 288 1.53 15.10 -2.26
CA GLY A 288 0.43 16.01 -1.96
C GLY A 288 -0.40 16.46 -3.16
N LYS A 289 -0.31 15.76 -4.31
CA LYS A 289 -1.09 16.02 -5.53
C LYS A 289 -2.59 16.19 -5.24
N SER A 290 -3.19 15.23 -4.52
CA SER A 290 -4.63 15.20 -4.28
C SER A 290 -5.13 16.45 -3.54
N LEU A 291 -4.35 16.97 -2.58
CA LEU A 291 -4.63 18.22 -1.87
C LEU A 291 -4.41 19.46 -2.75
N VAL A 292 -3.34 19.49 -3.55
CA VAL A 292 -3.11 20.59 -4.50
C VAL A 292 -4.25 20.67 -5.52
N VAL A 293 -4.71 19.53 -6.05
CA VAL A 293 -5.88 19.48 -6.95
C VAL A 293 -7.13 19.97 -6.23
N ALA A 294 -7.41 19.51 -5.02
CA ALA A 294 -8.58 19.96 -4.25
C ALA A 294 -8.55 21.47 -3.97
N GLY A 295 -7.39 22.02 -3.61
CA GLY A 295 -7.25 23.45 -3.37
C GLY A 295 -7.38 24.30 -4.63
N LEU A 296 -6.79 23.88 -5.76
CA LEU A 296 -7.03 24.54 -7.06
C LEU A 296 -8.51 24.48 -7.46
N CYS A 297 -9.15 23.32 -7.30
CA CYS A 297 -10.59 23.16 -7.51
C CYS A 297 -11.41 24.15 -6.67
N ARG A 298 -11.08 24.31 -5.39
CA ARG A 298 -11.76 25.24 -4.49
C ARG A 298 -11.51 26.70 -4.88
N ILE A 299 -10.26 27.07 -5.19
CA ILE A 299 -9.89 28.42 -5.62
C ILE A 299 -10.70 28.80 -6.87
N PHE A 300 -10.62 27.99 -7.92
CA PHE A 300 -11.33 28.28 -9.17
C PHE A 300 -12.85 28.36 -8.98
N LYS A 301 -13.43 27.53 -8.12
CA LYS A 301 -14.86 27.63 -7.74
C LYS A 301 -15.17 28.96 -7.05
N GLN A 302 -14.38 29.35 -6.05
CA GLN A 302 -14.54 30.61 -5.33
C GLN A 302 -14.39 31.83 -6.26
N ASP A 303 -13.56 31.69 -7.31
CA ASP A 303 -13.37 32.70 -8.35
C ASP A 303 -14.43 32.66 -9.46
N GLY A 304 -15.48 31.85 -9.29
CA GLY A 304 -16.69 31.86 -10.13
C GLY A 304 -16.69 30.92 -11.33
N TRP A 305 -15.69 30.03 -11.45
CA TRP A 305 -15.63 29.05 -12.54
C TRP A 305 -16.45 27.79 -12.21
N ARG A 306 -16.99 27.14 -13.25
CA ARG A 306 -17.48 25.76 -13.13
C ARG A 306 -16.29 24.81 -13.26
N VAL A 307 -15.99 24.06 -12.22
CA VAL A 307 -14.74 23.29 -12.13
C VAL A 307 -15.04 21.81 -11.91
N ALA A 308 -14.30 20.93 -12.56
CA ALA A 308 -14.33 19.50 -12.27
C ALA A 308 -12.92 18.95 -12.00
N PRO A 309 -12.74 18.05 -11.02
CA PRO A 309 -11.54 17.25 -10.91
C PRO A 309 -11.58 16.08 -11.90
N PHE A 310 -10.41 15.60 -12.29
CA PHE A 310 -10.29 14.41 -13.14
C PHE A 310 -9.05 13.59 -12.79
N LYS A 311 -9.21 12.29 -12.52
CA LYS A 311 -8.11 11.33 -12.36
C LYS A 311 -8.42 10.10 -13.18
N SER A 312 -7.76 9.96 -14.33
CA SER A 312 -8.04 8.90 -15.32
C SER A 312 -8.01 7.50 -14.70
N GLN A 313 -7.08 7.26 -13.78
CA GLN A 313 -6.97 6.03 -13.02
C GLN A 313 -6.59 6.32 -11.57
N ASN A 314 -7.35 5.77 -10.65
CA ASN A 314 -7.00 5.71 -9.24
C ASN A 314 -6.78 4.26 -8.80
N MET A 315 -5.95 4.04 -7.78
CA MET A 315 -5.81 2.79 -7.07
C MET A 315 -6.04 3.03 -5.57
N ALA A 316 -7.20 2.63 -5.05
CA ALA A 316 -7.59 2.91 -3.66
C ALA A 316 -8.57 1.87 -3.11
N LEU A 317 -8.43 1.53 -1.82
CA LEU A 317 -9.39 0.66 -1.11
C LEU A 317 -10.66 1.42 -0.70
N ASN A 318 -10.53 2.71 -0.42
CA ASN A 318 -11.62 3.61 -0.03
C ASN A 318 -12.42 4.04 -1.24
N SER A 319 -13.72 3.78 -1.23
CA SER A 319 -14.63 4.22 -2.28
C SER A 319 -15.94 4.76 -1.73
N PHE A 320 -16.64 5.45 -2.61
CA PHE A 320 -17.96 6.00 -2.43
C PHE A 320 -18.90 5.46 -3.52
N ILE A 321 -20.20 5.52 -3.26
CA ILE A 321 -21.23 5.19 -4.24
C ILE A 321 -21.93 6.47 -4.67
N THR A 322 -21.98 6.80 -5.95
CA THR A 322 -22.68 8.00 -6.45
C THR A 322 -24.20 7.84 -6.33
N LYS A 323 -24.96 8.90 -6.64
CA LYS A 323 -26.44 8.84 -6.64
C LYS A 323 -26.98 7.82 -7.64
N GLU A 324 -26.25 7.56 -8.71
CA GLU A 324 -26.56 6.54 -9.72
C GLU A 324 -26.22 5.11 -9.27
N GLY A 325 -25.67 4.93 -8.06
CA GLY A 325 -25.26 3.59 -7.58
C GLY A 325 -23.89 3.15 -8.11
N LEU A 326 -23.10 4.05 -8.68
CA LEU A 326 -21.81 3.75 -9.31
C LEU A 326 -20.64 3.99 -8.34
N GLU A 327 -19.55 3.24 -8.48
CA GLU A 327 -18.44 3.25 -7.52
C GLU A 327 -17.29 4.19 -7.94
N MET A 328 -16.78 5.02 -7.03
CA MET A 328 -15.63 5.92 -7.29
C MET A 328 -14.67 6.03 -6.09
N GLY A 329 -13.42 6.41 -6.34
CA GLY A 329 -12.41 6.61 -5.30
C GLY A 329 -12.71 7.78 -4.38
N ARG A 330 -12.38 7.64 -3.08
CA ARG A 330 -12.72 8.67 -2.07
C ARG A 330 -11.95 9.99 -2.23
N ALA A 331 -10.73 9.95 -2.75
CA ALA A 331 -9.96 11.15 -3.05
C ALA A 331 -10.67 12.05 -4.09
N GLN A 332 -11.27 11.46 -5.13
CA GLN A 332 -12.00 12.22 -6.14
C GLN A 332 -13.35 12.73 -5.63
N VAL A 333 -13.97 12.06 -4.64
CA VAL A 333 -15.12 12.61 -3.92
C VAL A 333 -14.73 13.88 -3.18
N MET A 334 -13.63 13.84 -2.43
CA MET A 334 -13.09 15.00 -1.71
C MET A 334 -12.77 16.17 -2.66
N GLN A 335 -12.23 15.88 -3.85
CA GLN A 335 -12.00 16.91 -4.88
C GLN A 335 -13.31 17.45 -5.49
N ALA A 336 -14.32 16.60 -5.69
CA ALA A 336 -15.64 17.01 -6.17
C ALA A 336 -16.34 17.94 -5.16
N GLU A 337 -16.27 17.59 -3.87
CA GLU A 337 -16.75 18.43 -2.79
C GLU A 337 -16.02 19.79 -2.76
N ALA A 338 -14.69 19.80 -2.95
CA ALA A 338 -13.90 21.02 -2.98
C ALA A 338 -14.37 22.01 -4.09
N CYS A 339 -14.70 21.52 -5.29
CA CYS A 339 -15.32 22.35 -6.33
C CYS A 339 -16.84 22.53 -6.19
N GLY A 340 -17.48 21.96 -5.16
CA GLY A 340 -18.91 22.07 -4.91
C GLY A 340 -19.79 21.31 -5.90
N ARG A 341 -19.25 20.27 -6.55
CA ARG A 341 -20.00 19.38 -7.44
C ARG A 341 -20.42 18.11 -6.71
N GLU A 342 -21.47 17.50 -7.22
CA GLU A 342 -21.82 16.14 -6.80
C GLU A 342 -20.77 15.15 -7.34
N PRO A 343 -20.41 14.11 -6.57
CA PRO A 343 -19.45 13.12 -7.04
C PRO A 343 -20.00 12.32 -8.23
N GLU A 344 -19.29 12.37 -9.36
CA GLU A 344 -19.63 11.66 -10.60
C GLU A 344 -18.47 10.75 -11.02
N VAL A 345 -18.76 9.52 -11.46
CA VAL A 345 -17.70 8.55 -11.83
C VAL A 345 -16.86 8.97 -13.03
N CYS A 346 -17.32 9.92 -13.86
CA CYS A 346 -16.50 10.49 -14.92
C CYS A 346 -15.28 11.27 -14.38
N MET A 347 -15.30 11.70 -13.12
CA MET A 347 -14.13 12.28 -12.45
C MET A 347 -13.06 11.23 -12.12
N ASN A 348 -13.43 9.94 -12.09
CA ASN A 348 -12.54 8.81 -11.85
C ASN A 348 -12.97 7.58 -12.67
N PRO A 349 -12.74 7.57 -13.99
CA PRO A 349 -13.28 6.53 -14.87
C PRO A 349 -12.66 5.15 -14.64
N ILE A 350 -11.44 5.06 -14.11
CA ILE A 350 -10.84 3.78 -13.75
C ILE A 350 -10.48 3.78 -12.26
N LEU A 351 -11.00 2.80 -11.52
CA LEU A 351 -10.66 2.57 -10.12
C LEU A 351 -10.13 1.14 -9.96
N LEU A 352 -8.89 1.02 -9.50
CA LEU A 352 -8.27 -0.23 -9.13
C LEU A 352 -8.38 -0.44 -7.63
N LYS A 353 -8.87 -1.61 -7.23
CA LYS A 353 -8.95 -2.01 -5.83
C LYS A 353 -8.05 -3.20 -5.59
N PRO A 354 -6.93 -3.04 -4.86
CA PRO A 354 -6.10 -4.17 -4.48
C PRO A 354 -6.94 -5.22 -3.73
N THR A 355 -7.00 -6.45 -4.24
CA THR A 355 -7.69 -7.57 -3.59
C THR A 355 -6.70 -8.57 -2.99
N THR A 356 -5.49 -8.63 -3.55
CA THR A 356 -4.34 -9.42 -3.07
C THR A 356 -3.06 -8.65 -3.39
N ASP A 357 -1.91 -9.13 -2.91
CA ASP A 357 -0.60 -8.52 -3.23
C ASP A 357 -0.26 -8.52 -4.74
N LYS A 358 -0.96 -9.31 -5.57
CA LYS A 358 -0.65 -9.52 -7.00
C LYS A 358 -1.77 -9.14 -7.98
N GLY A 359 -2.94 -8.78 -7.47
CA GLY A 359 -4.12 -8.55 -8.29
C GLY A 359 -5.03 -7.45 -7.74
N SER A 360 -5.79 -6.84 -8.64
CA SER A 360 -6.76 -5.80 -8.31
C SER A 360 -8.08 -6.08 -9.01
N GLN A 361 -9.17 -5.76 -8.32
CA GLN A 361 -10.46 -5.57 -8.97
C GLN A 361 -10.40 -4.28 -9.80
N VAL A 362 -10.77 -4.40 -11.06
CA VAL A 362 -10.80 -3.31 -12.05
C VAL A 362 -12.24 -2.83 -12.17
N ILE A 363 -12.46 -1.55 -11.85
CA ILE A 363 -13.75 -0.88 -11.96
C ILE A 363 -13.62 0.18 -13.06
N VAL A 364 -14.52 0.15 -14.03
CA VAL A 364 -14.56 1.08 -15.18
C VAL A 364 -15.90 1.80 -15.18
N ASN A 365 -15.87 3.13 -15.19
CA ASN A 365 -17.06 4.00 -15.10
C ASN A 365 -18.01 3.60 -13.95
N GLY A 366 -17.42 3.17 -12.83
CA GLY A 366 -18.12 2.77 -11.62
C GLY A 366 -18.77 1.38 -11.62
N GLU A 367 -18.52 0.58 -12.66
CA GLU A 367 -18.94 -0.82 -12.75
C GLU A 367 -17.76 -1.77 -12.70
N VAL A 368 -17.94 -2.92 -12.04
CA VAL A 368 -16.89 -3.94 -11.92
C VAL A 368 -16.71 -4.61 -13.28
N LEU A 369 -15.51 -4.48 -13.87
CA LEU A 369 -15.13 -5.20 -15.08
C LEU A 369 -14.66 -6.63 -14.75
N GLY A 370 -13.92 -6.79 -13.64
CA GLY A 370 -13.40 -8.08 -13.17
C GLY A 370 -12.16 -7.92 -12.30
N SER A 371 -11.57 -9.05 -11.89
CA SER A 371 -10.29 -9.06 -11.18
C SER A 371 -9.16 -9.43 -12.14
N MET A 372 -8.07 -8.66 -12.12
CA MET A 372 -6.92 -8.86 -13.02
C MET A 372 -5.63 -8.87 -12.20
N SER A 373 -4.64 -9.67 -12.64
CA SER A 373 -3.28 -9.51 -12.13
C SER A 373 -2.70 -8.17 -12.58
N ALA A 374 -1.68 -7.65 -11.89
CA ALA A 374 -1.01 -6.42 -12.30
C ALA A 374 -0.48 -6.49 -13.75
N ARG A 375 0.00 -7.68 -14.17
CA ARG A 375 0.50 -7.92 -15.54
C ARG A 375 -0.63 -7.87 -16.57
N ASP A 376 -1.73 -8.56 -16.30
CA ASP A 376 -2.87 -8.60 -17.23
C ASP A 376 -3.49 -7.21 -17.37
N TYR A 377 -3.62 -6.49 -16.26
CA TYR A 377 -4.09 -5.10 -16.28
C TYR A 377 -3.15 -4.19 -17.08
N PHE A 378 -1.84 -4.30 -16.91
CA PHE A 378 -0.88 -3.48 -17.64
C PHE A 378 -0.94 -3.71 -19.17
N ALA A 379 -1.19 -4.95 -19.60
CA ALA A 379 -1.43 -5.26 -21.01
C ALA A 379 -2.80 -4.75 -21.50
N PHE A 380 -3.82 -4.80 -20.64
CA PHE A 380 -5.19 -4.43 -20.97
C PHE A 380 -5.46 -2.92 -20.99
N LYS A 381 -4.80 -2.13 -20.12
CA LYS A 381 -5.16 -0.72 -19.84
C LYS A 381 -5.24 0.21 -21.06
N LYS A 382 -4.54 -0.08 -22.16
CA LYS A 382 -4.66 0.69 -23.42
C LYS A 382 -6.06 0.65 -24.01
N GLN A 383 -6.78 -0.46 -23.81
CA GLN A 383 -8.15 -0.63 -24.29
C GLN A 383 -9.14 0.27 -23.55
N LEU A 384 -8.76 0.81 -22.38
CA LEU A 384 -9.58 1.71 -21.57
C LEU A 384 -9.39 3.20 -21.92
N VAL A 385 -8.45 3.54 -22.83
CA VAL A 385 -8.27 4.93 -23.28
C VAL A 385 -9.56 5.56 -23.82
N PRO A 386 -10.37 4.87 -24.66
CA PRO A 386 -11.67 5.39 -25.09
C PRO A 386 -12.62 5.73 -23.93
N ASP A 387 -12.64 4.92 -22.87
CA ASP A 387 -13.47 5.17 -21.68
C ASP A 387 -13.01 6.40 -20.90
N ILE A 388 -11.70 6.54 -20.67
CA ILE A 388 -11.08 7.71 -20.03
C ILE A 388 -11.47 8.98 -20.80
N ILE A 389 -11.35 8.90 -22.11
CA ILE A 389 -11.59 10.00 -23.01
C ILE A 389 -13.07 10.39 -23.02
N LYS A 390 -13.99 9.43 -23.09
CA LYS A 390 -15.42 9.70 -23.06
C LYS A 390 -15.86 10.31 -21.72
N ALA A 391 -15.27 9.84 -20.62
CA ALA A 391 -15.49 10.42 -19.30
C ALA A 391 -15.01 11.87 -19.22
N PHE A 392 -13.84 12.16 -19.80
CA PHE A 392 -13.29 13.51 -19.89
C PHE A 392 -14.19 14.45 -20.71
N GLU A 393 -14.63 14.02 -21.91
CA GLU A 393 -15.53 14.82 -22.77
C GLU A 393 -16.83 15.18 -22.06
N LYS A 394 -17.41 14.25 -21.29
CA LYS A 394 -18.60 14.53 -20.47
C LYS A 394 -18.36 15.63 -19.44
N LEU A 395 -17.17 15.69 -18.85
CA LEU A 395 -16.81 16.77 -17.91
C LEU A 395 -16.62 18.11 -18.64
N GLU A 396 -16.06 18.10 -19.86
CA GLU A 396 -15.89 19.31 -20.68
C GLU A 396 -17.22 20.00 -20.99
N GLU A 397 -18.28 19.23 -21.26
CA GLU A 397 -19.62 19.76 -21.54
C GLU A 397 -20.19 20.62 -20.40
N THR A 398 -19.73 20.39 -19.17
CA THR A 398 -20.30 20.98 -17.95
C THR A 398 -19.33 21.83 -17.14
N SER A 399 -18.09 21.99 -17.60
CA SER A 399 -17.01 22.63 -16.84
C SER A 399 -16.29 23.68 -17.68
N ASP A 400 -15.93 24.79 -17.06
CA ASP A 400 -15.05 25.78 -17.65
C ASP A 400 -13.57 25.42 -17.44
N ILE A 401 -13.25 24.76 -16.31
CA ILE A 401 -11.91 24.31 -15.94
C ILE A 401 -11.95 22.85 -15.47
N ILE A 402 -11.01 22.03 -15.96
CA ILE A 402 -10.78 20.68 -15.47
C ILE A 402 -9.38 20.60 -14.84
N VAL A 403 -9.33 20.22 -13.56
CA VAL A 403 -8.08 20.02 -12.82
C VAL A 403 -7.76 18.54 -12.77
N ILE A 404 -6.69 18.15 -13.47
CA ILE A 404 -6.31 16.75 -13.67
C ILE A 404 -5.29 16.33 -12.61
N GLU A 405 -5.50 15.21 -11.95
CA GLU A 405 -4.53 14.61 -11.04
C GLU A 405 -3.75 13.48 -11.73
N GLY A 406 -2.41 13.54 -11.68
CA GLY A 406 -1.55 12.42 -12.07
C GLY A 406 -1.46 11.33 -11.00
N ALA A 407 -0.95 10.15 -11.35
CA ALA A 407 -0.75 9.04 -10.42
C ALA A 407 0.74 8.72 -10.26
N GLY A 408 1.21 8.45 -9.04
CA GLY A 408 2.63 8.13 -8.83
C GLY A 408 3.57 9.25 -9.31
N SER A 409 4.66 8.87 -9.98
CA SER A 409 5.63 9.79 -10.60
C SER A 409 5.56 9.76 -12.14
N PRO A 410 5.67 10.91 -12.82
CA PRO A 410 5.74 10.93 -14.29
C PRO A 410 7.07 10.42 -14.86
N ALA A 411 8.09 10.25 -14.02
CA ALA A 411 9.41 9.75 -14.41
C ALA A 411 9.57 8.23 -14.19
N GLU A 412 8.48 7.47 -14.19
CA GLU A 412 8.53 6.00 -14.16
C GLU A 412 8.87 5.47 -15.56
N ILE A 413 10.16 5.51 -15.90
CA ILE A 413 10.72 5.17 -17.22
C ILE A 413 10.17 3.84 -17.76
N ASN A 414 9.97 2.86 -16.87
CA ASN A 414 9.49 1.52 -17.18
C ASN A 414 7.99 1.45 -17.55
N LEU A 415 7.19 2.48 -17.25
CA LEU A 415 5.73 2.49 -17.47
C LEU A 415 5.29 3.49 -18.55
N ARG A 416 6.25 4.19 -19.16
CA ARG A 416 6.05 5.32 -20.08
C ARG A 416 5.26 4.96 -21.35
N GLU A 417 5.63 3.88 -22.04
CA GLU A 417 5.10 3.53 -23.38
C GLU A 417 3.56 3.41 -23.41
N ASN A 418 2.96 3.14 -22.25
CA ASN A 418 1.54 2.88 -22.08
C ASN A 418 0.94 3.78 -20.98
N ASP A 419 1.50 4.96 -20.79
CA ASP A 419 1.09 5.88 -19.73
C ASP A 419 -0.28 6.51 -20.04
N ILE A 420 -1.25 6.21 -19.19
CA ILE A 420 -2.61 6.76 -19.25
C ILE A 420 -2.92 7.64 -18.03
N VAL A 421 -1.93 7.89 -17.17
CA VAL A 421 -2.10 8.53 -15.86
C VAL A 421 -1.23 9.76 -15.64
N ASN A 422 -0.12 9.92 -16.37
CA ASN A 422 0.78 11.07 -16.25
C ASN A 422 1.02 11.77 -17.59
N MET A 423 2.24 11.71 -18.15
CA MET A 423 2.64 12.45 -19.34
C MET A 423 1.94 11.96 -20.59
N GLY A 424 1.66 10.66 -20.70
CA GLY A 424 0.88 10.14 -21.82
C GLY A 424 -0.55 10.72 -21.83
N LEU A 425 -1.17 10.88 -20.65
CA LEU A 425 -2.46 11.57 -20.53
C LEU A 425 -2.33 13.07 -20.79
N ALA A 426 -1.30 13.73 -20.28
CA ALA A 426 -1.02 15.13 -20.53
C ALA A 426 -0.84 15.43 -22.02
N GLU A 427 -0.22 14.50 -22.78
CA GLU A 427 -0.11 14.60 -24.24
C GLU A 427 -1.48 14.43 -24.92
N ILE A 428 -2.27 13.43 -24.51
CA ILE A 428 -3.60 13.16 -25.09
C ILE A 428 -4.55 14.36 -24.90
N LEU A 429 -4.48 15.02 -23.74
CA LEU A 429 -5.36 16.13 -23.36
C LEU A 429 -4.75 17.52 -23.61
N ASP A 430 -3.52 17.56 -24.15
CA ASP A 430 -2.72 18.77 -24.31
C ASP A 430 -2.62 19.63 -23.03
N ALA A 431 -2.49 18.98 -21.87
CA ALA A 431 -2.55 19.64 -20.58
C ALA A 431 -1.19 20.25 -20.17
N PRO A 432 -1.15 21.52 -19.70
CA PRO A 432 0.01 22.05 -18.99
C PRO A 432 0.14 21.39 -17.61
N VAL A 433 1.38 21.14 -17.18
CA VAL A 433 1.67 20.37 -15.97
C VAL A 433 2.30 21.25 -14.88
N LEU A 434 1.75 21.16 -13.67
CA LEU A 434 2.39 21.56 -12.42
C LEU A 434 3.02 20.33 -11.76
N LEU A 435 4.33 20.36 -11.49
CA LEU A 435 5.06 19.26 -10.86
C LEU A 435 5.32 19.54 -9.38
N VAL A 436 4.79 18.69 -8.50
CA VAL A 436 4.85 18.83 -7.04
C VAL A 436 5.97 17.96 -6.45
N GLY A 437 6.87 18.55 -5.67
CA GLY A 437 7.88 17.87 -4.87
C GLY A 437 7.58 17.92 -3.37
N ASP A 438 8.03 16.91 -2.62
CA ASP A 438 7.83 16.82 -1.17
C ASP A 438 9.12 17.15 -0.42
N ILE A 439 9.15 18.27 0.32
CA ILE A 439 10.34 18.65 1.12
C ILE A 439 10.41 17.95 2.48
N ASP A 440 9.29 17.52 3.04
CA ASP A 440 9.23 16.85 4.35
C ASP A 440 9.91 15.47 4.29
N ARG A 441 9.88 14.81 3.11
CA ARG A 441 10.64 13.58 2.83
C ARG A 441 12.13 13.80 2.49
N GLY A 442 12.58 15.06 2.41
CA GLY A 442 13.96 15.44 2.12
C GLY A 442 14.34 15.36 0.64
N GLY A 443 15.37 16.11 0.24
CA GLY A 443 15.92 16.06 -1.12
C GLY A 443 15.05 16.66 -2.23
N VAL A 444 14.12 17.58 -1.91
CA VAL A 444 13.12 18.11 -2.87
C VAL A 444 13.72 18.64 -4.18
N PHE A 445 14.88 19.30 -4.12
CA PHE A 445 15.55 19.82 -5.31
C PHE A 445 16.01 18.69 -6.24
N ALA A 446 16.55 17.60 -5.69
CA ALA A 446 16.94 16.42 -6.45
C ALA A 446 15.70 15.68 -6.98
N GLN A 447 14.61 15.63 -6.22
CA GLN A 447 13.35 15.05 -6.70
C GLN A 447 12.83 15.79 -7.93
N LEU A 448 12.73 17.12 -7.87
CA LEU A 448 12.21 17.94 -8.97
C LEU A 448 13.15 17.93 -10.18
N LEU A 449 14.45 18.20 -9.98
CA LEU A 449 15.43 18.18 -11.07
C LEU A 449 15.59 16.79 -11.68
N GLY A 450 15.68 15.75 -10.86
CA GLY A 450 15.78 14.37 -11.33
C GLY A 450 14.57 13.96 -12.15
N THR A 451 13.36 14.34 -11.72
CA THR A 451 12.15 14.11 -12.52
C THR A 451 12.24 14.85 -13.86
N LEU A 452 12.57 16.14 -13.86
CA LEU A 452 12.70 16.94 -15.08
C LEU A 452 13.75 16.43 -16.07
N GLU A 453 14.83 15.84 -15.57
CA GLU A 453 15.93 15.30 -16.40
C GLU A 453 15.57 13.97 -17.05
N LEU A 454 14.68 13.19 -16.43
CA LEU A 454 14.22 11.91 -16.95
C LEU A 454 13.08 12.04 -17.98
N LEU A 455 12.47 13.22 -18.09
CA LEU A 455 11.42 13.50 -19.08
C LEU A 455 12.02 13.71 -20.47
N GLN A 456 11.31 13.25 -21.50
CA GLN A 456 11.63 13.64 -22.88
C GLN A 456 11.40 15.14 -23.05
N LYS A 457 12.10 15.73 -24.04
CA LYS A 457 12.02 17.16 -24.33
C LYS A 457 10.58 17.66 -24.46
N THR A 458 9.74 16.95 -25.21
CA THR A 458 8.33 17.30 -25.43
C THR A 458 7.49 17.21 -24.15
N GLU A 459 7.78 16.29 -23.24
CA GLU A 459 7.10 16.17 -21.94
C GLU A 459 7.57 17.27 -20.98
N LYS A 460 8.87 17.54 -20.95
CA LYS A 460 9.46 18.61 -20.15
C LYS A 460 8.89 19.97 -20.55
N GLU A 461 8.67 20.19 -21.84
CA GLU A 461 7.99 21.38 -22.37
C GLU A 461 6.55 21.55 -21.86
N ARG A 462 5.87 20.47 -21.46
CA ARG A 462 4.52 20.54 -20.85
C ARG A 462 4.56 20.97 -19.39
N VAL A 463 5.68 20.75 -18.68
CA VAL A 463 5.84 21.22 -17.31
C VAL A 463 5.99 22.74 -17.34
N LYS A 464 5.02 23.45 -16.75
CA LYS A 464 4.98 24.92 -16.74
C LYS A 464 5.28 25.53 -15.38
N GLY A 465 5.24 24.75 -14.31
CA GLY A 465 5.57 25.22 -12.97
C GLY A 465 5.94 24.09 -12.02
N LEU A 466 6.80 24.41 -11.05
CA LEU A 466 7.18 23.53 -9.95
C LEU A 466 6.53 24.02 -8.66
N ILE A 467 6.14 23.07 -7.80
CA ILE A 467 5.63 23.35 -6.46
C ILE A 467 6.47 22.60 -5.44
N ILE A 468 7.04 23.31 -4.48
CA ILE A 468 7.67 22.71 -3.30
C ILE A 468 6.59 22.61 -2.23
N ASN A 469 6.19 21.41 -1.85
CA ASN A 469 5.11 21.18 -0.90
C ASN A 469 5.64 20.76 0.48
N LYS A 470 4.81 20.95 1.52
CA LYS A 470 5.04 20.57 2.91
C LYS A 470 6.23 21.30 3.58
N PHE A 471 6.46 22.54 3.19
CA PHE A 471 7.54 23.34 3.76
C PHE A 471 7.29 23.72 5.22
N ARG A 472 8.34 23.68 6.04
CA ARG A 472 8.32 24.10 7.45
C ARG A 472 9.45 25.08 7.70
N GLY A 473 9.14 26.24 8.28
CA GLY A 473 10.14 27.24 8.65
C GLY A 473 10.06 28.51 7.81
N ASP A 474 11.16 29.26 7.78
CA ASP A 474 11.26 30.54 7.07
C ASP A 474 11.60 30.32 5.59
N LYS A 475 10.73 30.78 4.70
CA LYS A 475 10.85 30.60 3.24
C LYS A 475 12.15 31.21 2.70
N SER A 476 12.66 32.28 3.30
CA SER A 476 13.88 32.94 2.80
C SER A 476 15.12 32.03 2.84
N LEU A 477 15.07 30.96 3.64
CA LEU A 477 16.13 29.94 3.69
C LEU A 477 16.18 29.06 2.43
N LEU A 478 15.13 29.07 1.60
CA LEU A 478 15.05 28.31 0.36
C LEU A 478 15.40 29.12 -0.90
N ASP A 479 15.50 30.45 -0.82
CA ASP A 479 15.60 31.32 -2.00
C ASP A 479 16.76 30.93 -2.93
N SER A 480 17.97 30.70 -2.37
CA SER A 480 19.14 30.27 -3.16
C SER A 480 18.97 28.88 -3.81
N GLY A 481 18.21 27.99 -3.17
CA GLY A 481 17.88 26.68 -3.72
C GLY A 481 16.84 26.76 -4.83
N ILE A 482 15.87 27.67 -4.69
CA ILE A 482 14.85 27.97 -5.70
C ILE A 482 15.52 28.55 -6.95
N GLU A 483 16.41 29.54 -6.79
CA GLU A 483 17.18 30.11 -7.91
C GLU A 483 17.95 29.02 -8.68
N MET A 484 18.63 28.12 -7.95
CA MET A 484 19.35 26.99 -8.57
C MET A 484 18.40 26.04 -9.31
N LEU A 485 17.24 25.74 -8.72
CA LEU A 485 16.24 24.85 -9.29
C LEU A 485 15.68 25.41 -10.60
N GLU A 486 15.38 26.70 -10.64
CA GLU A 486 14.91 27.40 -11.85
C GLU A 486 16.03 27.49 -12.90
N GLU A 487 17.25 27.79 -12.49
CA GLU A 487 18.40 27.88 -13.40
C GLU A 487 18.69 26.54 -14.09
N LYS A 488 18.69 25.43 -13.33
CA LYS A 488 18.98 24.09 -13.86
C LYS A 488 17.78 23.47 -14.56
N GLY A 489 16.59 23.62 -13.97
CA GLY A 489 15.35 23.03 -14.49
C GLY A 489 14.78 23.77 -15.70
N LYS A 490 15.07 25.07 -15.82
CA LYS A 490 14.48 26.00 -16.80
C LYS A 490 12.95 26.13 -16.71
N ILE A 491 12.38 25.77 -15.56
CA ILE A 491 10.96 25.85 -15.23
C ILE A 491 10.84 26.66 -13.93
N PRO A 492 9.89 27.61 -13.83
CA PRO A 492 9.72 28.44 -12.63
C PRO A 492 9.16 27.65 -11.44
N VAL A 493 9.54 28.04 -10.24
CA VAL A 493 8.92 27.58 -8.99
C VAL A 493 7.70 28.46 -8.71
N THR A 494 6.55 27.98 -9.13
CA THR A 494 5.25 28.67 -8.98
C THR A 494 4.69 28.65 -7.56
N GLY A 495 5.33 27.96 -6.62
CA GLY A 495 4.95 28.10 -5.22
C GLY A 495 5.72 27.21 -4.25
N VAL A 496 5.72 27.67 -2.99
CA VAL A 496 6.27 26.96 -1.84
C VAL A 496 5.17 26.82 -0.82
N LEU A 497 4.47 25.69 -0.84
CA LEU A 497 3.33 25.44 0.04
C LEU A 497 3.82 25.00 1.42
N PRO A 498 3.32 25.63 2.50
CA PRO A 498 3.66 25.22 3.85
C PRO A 498 3.08 23.84 4.17
N TYR A 499 3.59 23.21 5.22
CA TYR A 499 2.94 22.05 5.81
C TYR A 499 1.60 22.50 6.42
N MET A 500 0.50 22.02 5.85
CA MET A 500 -0.84 22.38 6.28
C MET A 500 -1.41 21.31 7.22
N HIS A 501 -1.93 21.74 8.36
CA HIS A 501 -2.68 20.88 9.28
C HIS A 501 -4.17 20.94 8.92
N ILE A 502 -4.57 20.16 7.90
CA ILE A 502 -5.94 20.14 7.38
C ILE A 502 -6.55 18.76 7.64
N SER A 503 -7.83 18.75 8.03
CA SER A 503 -8.60 17.53 8.29
C SER A 503 -9.53 17.20 7.12
N LEU A 504 -8.99 16.56 6.07
CA LEU A 504 -9.73 16.07 4.91
C LEU A 504 -9.61 14.54 4.75
N ASP A 505 -10.48 13.96 3.94
CA ASP A 505 -10.47 12.53 3.60
C ASP A 505 -9.16 12.19 2.87
N ASP A 506 -8.46 11.17 3.37
CA ASP A 506 -7.17 10.71 2.82
C ASP A 506 -7.37 9.53 1.86
N GLU A 507 -6.49 9.44 0.88
CA GLU A 507 -6.50 8.42 -0.17
C GLU A 507 -5.90 7.09 0.34
N ASP A 508 -4.86 7.17 1.18
CA ASP A 508 -4.01 6.04 1.55
C ASP A 508 -4.21 5.53 2.99
N SER A 509 -4.09 4.21 3.15
CA SER A 509 -4.04 3.51 4.45
C SER A 509 -2.73 3.74 5.24
N LEU A 510 -1.83 4.57 4.74
CA LEU A 510 -0.58 5.01 5.38
C LEU A 510 -0.70 6.42 5.96
N SER A 511 -1.91 6.83 6.34
CA SER A 511 -2.15 8.15 6.94
C SER A 511 -1.48 8.27 8.31
N SER A 512 -1.02 9.47 8.67
CA SER A 512 -0.48 9.79 10.00
C SER A 512 -1.49 9.56 11.14
N ARG A 513 -2.76 9.30 10.80
CA ARG A 513 -3.83 8.92 11.74
C ARG A 513 -3.52 7.61 12.47
N PHE A 514 -2.72 6.72 11.88
CA PHE A 514 -2.27 5.49 12.53
C PHE A 514 -1.19 5.71 13.61
N GLU A 515 -0.63 6.92 13.72
CA GLU A 515 0.49 7.24 14.63
C GLU A 515 0.07 8.02 15.89
N ARG A 516 -1.15 8.59 15.93
CA ARG A 516 -1.62 9.37 17.08
C ARG A 516 -1.95 8.46 18.26
N LYS A 517 -1.26 8.64 19.39
CA LYS A 517 -1.41 7.82 20.62
C LYS A 517 -1.80 8.60 21.88
N GLU A 518 -2.11 9.90 21.77
CA GLU A 518 -2.43 10.69 22.96
C GLU A 518 -3.83 10.35 23.48
N GLN A 519 -3.91 9.85 24.72
CA GLN A 519 -5.20 9.54 25.35
C GLN A 519 -5.97 10.81 25.66
N LYS A 520 -7.25 10.82 25.28
CA LYS A 520 -8.18 11.90 25.56
C LYS A 520 -9.23 11.45 26.58
N LEU A 521 -10.20 12.34 26.88
CA LEU A 521 -11.26 12.11 27.86
C LEU A 521 -12.09 10.87 27.51
N VAL A 522 -12.39 10.66 26.23
CA VAL A 522 -13.03 9.45 25.67
C VAL A 522 -12.15 8.93 24.54
N ASN A 523 -11.79 7.65 24.58
CA ASN A 523 -10.95 7.00 23.57
C ASN A 523 -11.75 5.96 22.78
N ILE A 524 -11.91 6.14 21.49
CA ILE A 524 -12.60 5.20 20.60
C ILE A 524 -11.54 4.37 19.87
N GLY A 525 -11.58 3.05 20.04
CA GLY A 525 -10.69 2.11 19.39
C GLY A 525 -11.27 1.58 18.08
N VAL A 526 -10.66 1.90 16.94
CA VAL A 526 -10.99 1.30 15.65
C VAL A 526 -10.04 0.13 15.42
N VAL A 527 -10.58 -1.07 15.23
CA VAL A 527 -9.73 -2.25 15.01
C VAL A 527 -9.04 -2.16 13.65
N ARG A 528 -7.71 -2.19 13.64
CA ARG A 528 -6.89 -2.11 12.42
C ARG A 528 -6.85 -3.47 11.72
N LEU A 529 -7.92 -3.75 10.96
CA LEU A 529 -8.01 -4.96 10.14
C LEU A 529 -6.95 -4.94 9.01
N PRO A 530 -6.36 -6.09 8.63
CA PRO A 530 -5.44 -6.18 7.50
C PRO A 530 -6.01 -5.65 6.19
N HIS A 531 -7.28 -5.94 5.90
CA HIS A 531 -7.99 -5.48 4.69
C HIS A 531 -9.03 -4.39 5.00
N ILE A 532 -8.72 -3.51 5.96
CA ILE A 532 -9.58 -2.38 6.32
C ILE A 532 -9.97 -1.54 5.10
N SER A 533 -11.24 -1.17 5.03
CA SER A 533 -11.78 -0.27 4.03
C SER A 533 -12.58 0.86 4.67
N ASN A 534 -12.64 1.99 3.96
CA ASN A 534 -13.41 3.16 4.37
C ASN A 534 -13.03 3.66 5.78
N PHE A 535 -11.73 3.64 6.11
CA PHE A 535 -11.24 4.03 7.44
C PHE A 535 -11.58 5.49 7.80
N THR A 536 -11.92 6.33 6.82
CA THR A 536 -12.33 7.72 6.98
C THR A 536 -13.71 7.89 7.61
N ASP A 537 -14.54 6.83 7.69
CA ASP A 537 -15.90 6.85 8.29
C ASP A 537 -15.91 7.32 9.76
N PHE A 538 -14.76 7.32 10.42
CA PHE A 538 -14.64 7.67 11.84
C PHE A 538 -14.07 9.07 12.06
N SER A 539 -13.81 9.82 10.98
CA SER A 539 -13.24 11.18 11.04
C SER A 539 -14.13 12.16 11.82
N ALA A 540 -15.45 11.97 11.78
CA ALA A 540 -16.40 12.81 12.51
C ALA A 540 -16.13 12.83 14.02
N PHE A 541 -15.60 11.74 14.59
CA PHE A 541 -15.23 11.69 16.01
C PHE A 541 -14.00 12.54 16.36
N GLU A 542 -13.07 12.72 15.42
CA GLU A 542 -11.85 13.50 15.65
C GLU A 542 -12.13 14.99 15.88
N LEU A 543 -13.30 15.47 15.45
CA LEU A 543 -13.76 16.85 15.63
C LEU A 543 -14.32 17.15 17.01
N ILE A 544 -14.60 16.12 17.81
CA ILE A 544 -15.21 16.29 19.12
C ILE A 544 -14.11 16.54 20.15
N ASP A 545 -14.17 17.69 20.81
CA ASP A 545 -13.21 18.02 21.87
C ASP A 545 -13.30 17.00 23.02
N GLY A 546 -12.14 16.52 23.46
CA GLY A 546 -12.05 15.42 24.43
C GLY A 546 -12.22 14.00 23.86
N VAL A 547 -12.46 13.81 22.56
CA VAL A 547 -12.53 12.47 21.93
C VAL A 547 -11.25 12.18 21.14
N GLY A 548 -10.67 11.00 21.37
CA GLY A 548 -9.53 10.45 20.63
C GLY A 548 -9.92 9.19 19.87
N VAL A 549 -9.55 9.11 18.59
CA VAL A 549 -9.74 7.92 17.75
C VAL A 549 -8.39 7.21 17.61
N HIS A 550 -8.35 5.92 17.94
CA HIS A 550 -7.12 5.14 18.01
C HIS A 550 -7.27 3.88 17.16
N TYR A 551 -6.37 3.67 16.19
CA TYR A 551 -6.34 2.42 15.43
C TYR A 551 -5.54 1.37 16.19
N ILE A 552 -6.22 0.34 16.68
CA ILE A 552 -5.66 -0.65 17.59
C ILE A 552 -5.34 -1.96 16.87
N GLY A 553 -4.23 -2.60 17.25
CA GLY A 553 -3.77 -3.86 16.66
C GLY A 553 -3.66 -5.01 17.66
N SER A 554 -3.93 -4.76 18.95
CA SER A 554 -3.78 -5.77 20.01
C SER A 554 -4.90 -5.75 21.05
N ALA A 555 -5.13 -6.89 21.70
CA ALA A 555 -6.09 -7.02 22.79
C ALA A 555 -5.78 -6.05 23.96
N SER A 556 -4.50 -5.81 24.26
CA SER A 556 -4.06 -4.92 25.33
C SER A 556 -4.43 -3.45 25.09
N GLU A 557 -4.48 -3.03 23.82
CA GLU A 557 -4.91 -1.69 23.45
C GLU A 557 -6.44 -1.57 23.54
N ALA A 558 -7.17 -2.61 23.13
CA ALA A 558 -8.62 -2.66 23.19
C ALA A 558 -9.16 -2.42 24.61
N GLU A 559 -8.51 -2.97 25.64
CA GLU A 559 -8.94 -2.79 27.04
C GLU A 559 -8.89 -1.33 27.52
N LYS A 560 -8.02 -0.51 26.93
CA LYS A 560 -7.83 0.91 27.28
C LYS A 560 -8.84 1.84 26.59
N MET A 561 -9.60 1.33 25.63
CA MET A 561 -10.56 2.12 24.84
C MET A 561 -11.91 2.17 25.54
N ASP A 562 -12.69 3.23 25.33
CA ASP A 562 -14.04 3.47 25.87
C ASP A 562 -15.16 2.94 25.00
N MET A 563 -14.90 2.79 23.69
CA MET A 563 -15.77 2.17 22.70
C MET A 563 -14.89 1.46 21.67
N LEU A 564 -15.38 0.35 21.11
CA LEU A 564 -14.71 -0.31 19.98
C LEU A 564 -15.54 -0.21 18.70
N ILE A 565 -14.84 -0.04 17.58
CA ILE A 565 -15.40 -0.06 16.24
C ILE A 565 -14.70 -1.15 15.43
N ILE A 566 -15.52 -2.01 14.80
CA ILE A 566 -15.05 -2.98 13.80
C ILE A 566 -15.37 -2.39 12.42
N PRO A 567 -14.36 -1.91 11.66
CA PRO A 567 -14.58 -1.21 10.41
C PRO A 567 -14.99 -2.17 9.27
N GLY A 568 -15.31 -1.60 8.10
CA GLY A 568 -15.55 -2.39 6.90
C GLY A 568 -14.29 -3.11 6.43
N SER A 569 -14.46 -4.29 5.83
CA SER A 569 -13.39 -5.10 5.25
C SER A 569 -13.64 -5.41 3.77
N LYS A 570 -12.58 -5.65 3.00
CA LYS A 570 -12.65 -6.24 1.64
C LYS A 570 -12.42 -7.75 1.61
N ASN A 571 -12.00 -8.33 2.71
CA ASN A 571 -11.90 -9.77 2.91
C ASN A 571 -12.39 -10.08 4.33
N THR A 572 -13.71 -10.11 4.47
CA THR A 572 -14.40 -10.27 5.75
C THR A 572 -14.05 -11.61 6.41
N ILE A 573 -13.97 -12.69 5.64
CA ILE A 573 -13.59 -14.01 6.16
C ILE A 573 -12.12 -14.02 6.61
N GLY A 574 -11.20 -13.49 5.80
CA GLY A 574 -9.77 -13.45 6.13
C GLY A 574 -9.48 -12.58 7.35
N ASP A 575 -10.09 -11.40 7.43
CA ASP A 575 -9.93 -10.50 8.57
C ASP A 575 -10.55 -11.07 9.86
N LEU A 576 -11.64 -11.83 9.77
CA LEU A 576 -12.21 -12.53 10.93
C LEU A 576 -11.29 -13.65 11.44
N LYS A 577 -10.62 -14.39 10.55
CA LYS A 577 -9.57 -15.37 10.93
C LYS A 577 -8.41 -14.67 11.63
N TRP A 578 -7.96 -13.53 11.10
CA TRP A 578 -6.91 -12.73 11.71
C TRP A 578 -7.29 -12.18 13.09
N LEU A 579 -8.54 -11.71 13.29
CA LEU A 579 -9.04 -11.29 14.61
C LEU A 579 -8.99 -12.42 15.63
N ARG A 580 -9.26 -13.66 15.18
CA ARG A 580 -9.18 -14.86 16.02
C ARG A 580 -7.74 -15.21 16.38
N GLU A 581 -6.85 -15.23 15.39
CA GLU A 581 -5.43 -15.57 15.54
C GLU A 581 -4.67 -14.55 16.40
N SER A 582 -5.02 -13.26 16.29
CA SER A 582 -4.45 -12.17 17.11
C SER A 582 -5.01 -12.09 18.54
N GLY A 583 -6.05 -12.87 18.87
CA GLY A 583 -6.75 -12.80 20.15
C GLY A 583 -7.66 -11.58 20.32
N LEU A 584 -7.76 -10.70 19.32
CA LEU A 584 -8.63 -9.53 19.34
C LEU A 584 -10.12 -9.91 19.37
N GLU A 585 -10.53 -11.00 18.73
CA GLU A 585 -11.91 -11.50 18.79
C GLU A 585 -12.36 -11.71 20.25
N ALA A 586 -11.52 -12.35 21.08
CA ALA A 586 -11.84 -12.59 22.48
C ALA A 586 -11.91 -11.27 23.28
N ALA A 587 -11.04 -10.30 22.97
CA ALA A 587 -11.06 -8.98 23.59
C ALA A 587 -12.35 -8.21 23.25
N VAL A 588 -12.77 -8.22 21.98
CA VAL A 588 -14.02 -7.59 21.52
C VAL A 588 -15.24 -8.24 22.19
N LYS A 589 -15.30 -9.57 22.25
CA LYS A 589 -16.40 -10.29 22.91
C LYS A 589 -16.48 -9.99 24.41
N LYS A 590 -15.34 -9.86 25.09
CA LYS A 590 -15.26 -9.43 26.50
C LYS A 590 -15.74 -7.98 26.65
N PHE A 591 -15.29 -7.09 25.76
CA PHE A 591 -15.62 -5.67 25.77
C PHE A 591 -17.12 -5.40 25.60
N ALA A 592 -17.75 -6.12 24.66
CA ALA A 592 -19.18 -6.01 24.33
C ALA A 592 -20.13 -6.25 25.50
N LYS A 593 -19.69 -6.95 26.56
CA LYS A 593 -20.52 -7.22 27.75
C LYS A 593 -20.95 -5.95 28.46
N ASP A 594 -20.05 -4.98 28.54
CA ASP A 594 -20.25 -3.79 29.38
C ASP A 594 -20.14 -2.47 28.59
N ARG A 595 -19.51 -2.48 27.41
CA ARG A 595 -19.14 -1.28 26.65
C ARG A 595 -19.55 -1.39 25.19
N LEU A 596 -19.67 -0.23 24.56
CA LEU A 596 -20.16 -0.12 23.18
C LEU A 596 -19.22 -0.77 22.16
N VAL A 597 -19.78 -1.62 21.31
CA VAL A 597 -19.12 -2.18 20.12
C VAL A 597 -19.96 -1.85 18.89
N PHE A 598 -19.33 -1.28 17.86
CA PHE A 598 -20.03 -0.86 16.64
C PHE A 598 -19.38 -1.45 15.39
N GLY A 599 -20.13 -2.22 14.60
CA GLY A 599 -19.67 -2.80 13.33
C GLY A 599 -20.16 -2.02 12.11
N ILE A 600 -19.28 -1.77 11.14
CA ILE A 600 -19.65 -1.19 9.84
C ILE A 600 -19.39 -2.20 8.74
N CYS A 601 -20.37 -2.45 7.88
CA CYS A 601 -20.24 -3.29 6.67
C CYS A 601 -19.66 -4.68 6.99
N GLY A 602 -18.46 -5.03 6.51
CA GLY A 602 -17.79 -6.29 6.88
C GLY A 602 -17.66 -6.47 8.40
N GLY A 603 -17.39 -5.41 9.16
CA GLY A 603 -17.39 -5.46 10.61
C GLY A 603 -18.76 -5.76 11.22
N TYR A 604 -19.85 -5.31 10.61
CA TYR A 604 -21.21 -5.71 11.00
C TYR A 604 -21.45 -7.21 10.75
N GLN A 605 -21.02 -7.72 9.60
CA GLN A 605 -21.12 -9.16 9.26
C GLN A 605 -20.33 -10.02 10.25
N MET A 606 -19.11 -9.61 10.63
CA MET A 606 -18.27 -10.31 11.59
C MET A 606 -18.90 -10.44 12.99
N LEU A 607 -19.76 -9.49 13.38
CA LEU A 607 -20.48 -9.55 14.67
C LEU A 607 -21.53 -10.66 14.71
N GLY A 608 -21.93 -11.21 13.56
CA GLY A 608 -22.96 -12.24 13.45
C GLY A 608 -22.57 -13.63 13.93
N LYS A 609 -23.49 -14.59 13.74
CA LYS A 609 -23.28 -16.02 14.04
C LYS A 609 -22.45 -16.71 12.97
N MET A 610 -22.79 -16.49 11.71
CA MET A 610 -22.18 -17.18 10.57
C MET A 610 -22.03 -16.24 9.38
N ILE A 611 -20.93 -16.43 8.65
CA ILE A 611 -20.70 -15.85 7.32
C ILE A 611 -20.50 -17.01 6.35
N HIS A 612 -21.32 -17.05 5.30
CA HIS A 612 -21.28 -18.05 4.24
C HIS A 612 -20.77 -17.41 2.96
N ASP A 613 -19.76 -18.01 2.32
CA ASP A 613 -19.28 -17.63 0.98
C ASP A 613 -19.43 -18.82 0.02
N PRO A 614 -20.67 -19.13 -0.42
CA PRO A 614 -20.94 -20.27 -1.29
C PRO A 614 -20.36 -20.08 -2.70
N PHE A 615 -19.99 -18.85 -3.07
CA PHE A 615 -19.52 -18.51 -4.41
C PHE A 615 -18.02 -18.26 -4.48
N GLY A 616 -17.30 -18.29 -3.36
CA GLY A 616 -15.86 -18.02 -3.32
C GLY A 616 -15.53 -16.59 -3.74
N VAL A 617 -16.37 -15.62 -3.34
CA VAL A 617 -16.16 -14.20 -3.64
C VAL A 617 -14.96 -13.65 -2.85
N GLU A 618 -14.74 -14.17 -1.64
CA GLU A 618 -13.58 -13.88 -0.80
C GLU A 618 -12.69 -15.12 -0.71
N GLU A 619 -12.83 -15.92 0.35
CA GLU A 619 -12.03 -17.13 0.60
C GLU A 619 -12.82 -18.44 0.41
N GLY A 620 -14.12 -18.34 0.17
CA GLY A 620 -15.03 -19.47 0.07
C GLY A 620 -15.36 -20.15 1.41
N GLY A 621 -16.38 -21.00 1.37
CA GLY A 621 -16.77 -21.85 2.49
C GLY A 621 -17.67 -21.13 3.50
N SER A 622 -17.53 -21.44 4.78
CA SER A 622 -18.33 -20.80 5.83
C SER A 622 -17.52 -20.71 7.12
N ILE A 623 -17.73 -19.63 7.86
CA ILE A 623 -17.02 -19.35 9.11
C ILE A 623 -17.99 -18.87 10.18
N ARG A 624 -17.76 -19.29 11.42
CA ARG A 624 -18.44 -18.71 12.59
C ARG A 624 -17.94 -17.29 12.84
N GLY A 625 -18.89 -16.35 12.93
CA GLY A 625 -18.66 -14.98 13.37
C GLY A 625 -18.41 -14.90 14.88
N MET A 626 -18.42 -13.68 15.41
CA MET A 626 -18.19 -13.43 16.84
C MET A 626 -19.38 -13.80 17.73
N GLU A 627 -20.54 -14.09 17.14
CA GLU A 627 -21.78 -14.48 17.82
C GLU A 627 -22.28 -13.40 18.80
N LEU A 628 -22.07 -12.12 18.46
CA LEU A 628 -22.52 -10.96 19.24
C LEU A 628 -23.89 -10.45 18.79
N LEU A 629 -24.25 -10.70 17.53
CA LEU A 629 -25.55 -10.43 16.95
C LEU A 629 -26.14 -11.73 16.40
N ASP A 630 -27.44 -11.92 16.59
CA ASP A 630 -28.17 -13.08 16.05
C ASP A 630 -28.55 -12.87 14.58
N ILE A 631 -27.50 -12.81 13.76
CA ILE A 631 -27.58 -12.58 12.32
C ILE A 631 -26.71 -13.58 11.58
N GLU A 632 -27.13 -13.93 10.37
CA GLU A 632 -26.34 -14.74 9.44
C GLU A 632 -26.19 -13.99 8.13
N THR A 633 -24.96 -13.98 7.60
CA THR A 633 -24.62 -13.31 6.35
C THR A 633 -24.28 -14.34 5.29
N THR A 634 -24.91 -14.24 4.12
CA THR A 634 -24.49 -14.98 2.93
C THR A 634 -23.88 -14.01 1.93
N LEU A 635 -22.58 -14.14 1.63
CA LEU A 635 -21.91 -13.39 0.59
C LEU A 635 -22.49 -13.75 -0.77
N GLU A 636 -22.92 -12.73 -1.51
CA GLU A 636 -23.53 -12.85 -2.83
C GLU A 636 -22.55 -12.39 -3.92
N LYS A 637 -22.80 -12.80 -5.16
CA LYS A 637 -21.99 -12.35 -6.32
C LYS A 637 -22.22 -10.87 -6.64
N ASP A 638 -23.46 -10.42 -6.47
CA ASP A 638 -23.86 -9.06 -6.79
C ASP A 638 -23.68 -8.14 -5.58
N LYS A 639 -23.17 -6.95 -5.86
CA LYS A 639 -22.88 -5.94 -4.84
C LYS A 639 -24.08 -5.04 -4.63
N THR A 640 -24.48 -4.84 -3.37
CA THR A 640 -25.43 -3.77 -3.04
C THR A 640 -24.72 -2.43 -3.11
N ARG A 641 -25.24 -1.51 -3.94
CA ARG A 641 -24.71 -0.16 -4.14
C ARG A 641 -25.87 0.84 -4.18
N LYS A 642 -26.03 1.65 -3.14
CA LYS A 642 -27.06 2.70 -3.10
C LYS A 642 -26.70 3.81 -2.12
N GLN A 643 -27.16 5.03 -2.43
CA GLN A 643 -27.26 6.12 -1.46
C GLN A 643 -28.39 5.82 -0.47
N VAL A 644 -28.20 6.22 0.79
CA VAL A 644 -29.18 6.04 1.87
C VAL A 644 -29.38 7.38 2.56
N GLU A 645 -30.61 7.87 2.52
CA GLU A 645 -31.10 8.92 3.42
C GLU A 645 -32.32 8.39 4.14
N THR A 646 -32.28 8.37 5.47
CA THR A 646 -33.35 7.80 6.28
C THR A 646 -33.39 8.44 7.66
N GLN A 647 -34.41 8.08 8.44
CA GLN A 647 -34.52 8.44 9.85
C GLN A 647 -34.46 7.15 10.66
N THR A 648 -33.68 7.14 11.73
CA THR A 648 -33.65 6.02 12.66
C THR A 648 -35.04 5.82 13.29
N ALA A 649 -35.47 4.56 13.35
CA ALA A 649 -36.61 4.17 14.18
C ALA A 649 -36.26 4.28 15.68
N ALA A 650 -37.08 3.68 16.55
CA ALA A 650 -36.71 3.55 17.95
C ALA A 650 -35.40 2.72 18.07
N VAL A 651 -34.36 3.33 18.64
CA VAL A 651 -33.08 2.69 18.92
C VAL A 651 -33.06 2.29 20.39
N PRO A 652 -32.83 1.01 20.74
CA PRO A 652 -32.75 0.57 22.12
C PRO A 652 -31.36 0.85 22.73
N GLY A 653 -31.26 0.68 24.05
CA GLY A 653 -29.98 0.62 24.77
C GLY A 653 -29.28 1.98 24.89
N LYS A 654 -27.94 1.93 24.97
CA LYS A 654 -27.10 3.11 25.24
C LYS A 654 -27.12 4.15 24.14
N LEU A 655 -27.53 3.77 22.92
CA LEU A 655 -27.67 4.67 21.79
C LEU A 655 -29.13 5.13 21.56
N ALA A 656 -30.00 5.08 22.57
CA ALA A 656 -31.40 5.47 22.42
C ALA A 656 -31.63 6.91 21.94
N GLU A 657 -30.69 7.82 22.23
CA GLU A 657 -30.71 9.21 21.73
C GLU A 657 -30.53 9.32 20.22
N LEU A 658 -30.12 8.25 19.55
CA LEU A 658 -30.14 8.17 18.09
C LEU A 658 -31.56 8.05 17.54
N SER A 659 -32.59 7.73 18.34
CA SER A 659 -33.96 7.56 17.86
C SER A 659 -34.50 8.82 17.18
N GLY A 660 -35.07 8.68 15.98
CA GLY A 660 -35.62 9.80 15.22
C GLY A 660 -34.57 10.75 14.63
N LYS A 661 -33.28 10.40 14.64
CA LYS A 661 -32.23 11.20 13.98
C LYS A 661 -32.14 10.86 12.50
N ARG A 662 -31.84 11.88 11.68
CA ARG A 662 -31.60 11.69 10.25
C ARG A 662 -30.20 11.13 10.04
N ILE A 663 -30.11 10.12 9.19
CA ILE A 663 -28.87 9.49 8.75
C ILE A 663 -28.77 9.64 7.25
N ALA A 664 -27.59 10.02 6.77
CA ALA A 664 -27.25 10.05 5.36
C ALA A 664 -25.93 9.31 5.17
N GLY A 665 -25.81 8.57 4.07
CA GLY A 665 -24.64 7.75 3.79
C GLY A 665 -24.87 6.86 2.58
N TYR A 666 -24.15 5.74 2.50
CA TYR A 666 -24.27 4.82 1.38
C TYR A 666 -23.96 3.38 1.79
N GLU A 667 -24.55 2.43 1.07
CA GLU A 667 -24.27 1.01 1.21
C GLU A 667 -23.39 0.54 0.06
N ILE A 668 -22.31 -0.17 0.40
CA ILE A 668 -21.37 -0.78 -0.54
C ILE A 668 -20.85 -2.11 -0.01
N HIS A 669 -21.67 -3.15 -0.09
CA HIS A 669 -21.36 -4.43 0.54
C HIS A 669 -21.69 -5.61 -0.36
N MET A 670 -20.94 -6.69 -0.14
CA MET A 670 -21.27 -8.02 -0.62
C MET A 670 -21.96 -8.75 0.51
N GLY A 671 -23.10 -9.34 0.19
CA GLY A 671 -23.76 -10.28 1.08
C GLY A 671 -25.00 -9.77 1.77
N ARG A 672 -25.98 -10.66 1.81
CA ARG A 672 -27.28 -10.46 2.41
C ARG A 672 -27.26 -10.99 3.82
N THR A 673 -27.62 -10.12 4.77
CA THR A 673 -27.69 -10.46 6.19
C THR A 673 -29.14 -10.57 6.63
N GLU A 674 -29.48 -11.68 7.27
CA GLU A 674 -30.81 -11.96 7.79
C GLU A 674 -30.75 -12.15 9.31
N LEU A 675 -31.80 -11.74 10.01
CA LEU A 675 -31.95 -12.03 11.44
C LEU A 675 -32.25 -13.52 11.60
N ALA A 676 -31.44 -14.24 12.39
CA ALA A 676 -31.59 -15.68 12.58
C ALA A 676 -32.65 -16.05 13.65
N GLY A 677 -33.46 -15.07 14.08
CA GLY A 677 -34.73 -15.30 14.80
C GLY A 677 -34.62 -15.59 16.30
N GLY A 678 -33.44 -15.53 16.91
CA GLY A 678 -33.30 -15.66 18.36
C GLY A 678 -33.60 -14.37 19.14
N ALA A 679 -33.89 -14.53 20.42
CA ALA A 679 -34.27 -13.44 21.31
C ALA A 679 -33.09 -12.48 21.58
N GLY A 680 -33.35 -11.17 21.49
CA GLY A 680 -32.44 -10.11 21.94
C GLY A 680 -31.71 -9.31 20.85
N THR A 681 -31.74 -9.77 19.59
CA THR A 681 -31.27 -8.96 18.44
C THR A 681 -32.44 -8.29 17.75
N GLU A 682 -32.36 -6.97 17.59
CA GLU A 682 -33.41 -6.13 17.00
C GLU A 682 -32.92 -5.43 15.73
N PRO A 683 -33.80 -5.12 14.77
CA PRO A 683 -33.44 -4.33 13.61
C PRO A 683 -32.84 -2.98 14.01
N PHE A 684 -31.75 -2.61 13.34
CA PHE A 684 -31.15 -1.28 13.38
C PHE A 684 -31.10 -0.74 11.95
N VAL A 685 -30.84 0.56 11.77
CA VAL A 685 -30.86 1.20 10.45
C VAL A 685 -29.89 0.51 9.48
N SER A 686 -30.43 -0.19 8.47
CA SER A 686 -29.70 -1.11 7.57
C SER A 686 -28.74 -2.05 8.31
N GLY A 687 -29.18 -2.60 9.45
CA GLY A 687 -28.39 -3.52 10.25
C GLY A 687 -29.15 -4.07 11.46
N ALA A 688 -28.42 -4.40 12.54
CA ALA A 688 -29.00 -4.97 13.75
C ALA A 688 -28.27 -4.51 15.02
N CYS A 689 -28.93 -4.64 16.17
CA CYS A 689 -28.35 -4.33 17.47
C CYS A 689 -28.80 -5.32 18.56
N SER A 690 -27.99 -5.48 19.60
CA SER A 690 -28.26 -6.30 20.78
C SER A 690 -27.43 -5.79 21.96
N GLY A 691 -28.09 -5.33 23.03
CA GLY A 691 -27.39 -4.80 24.21
C GLY A 691 -26.48 -3.61 23.89
N ASN A 692 -25.15 -3.79 24.05
CA ASN A 692 -24.14 -2.77 23.73
C ASN A 692 -23.55 -2.91 22.32
N VAL A 693 -24.05 -3.85 21.52
CA VAL A 693 -23.52 -4.16 20.19
C VAL A 693 -24.47 -3.61 19.13
N TYR A 694 -23.93 -2.83 18.21
CA TYR A 694 -24.65 -2.24 17.08
C TYR A 694 -23.89 -2.53 15.80
N GLY A 695 -24.59 -2.69 14.69
CA GLY A 695 -23.93 -2.70 13.39
C GLY A 695 -24.84 -2.31 12.24
N THR A 696 -24.25 -1.77 11.18
CA THR A 696 -24.95 -1.25 10.00
C THR A 696 -24.10 -1.43 8.74
N TYR A 697 -24.77 -1.50 7.59
CA TYR A 697 -24.13 -1.44 6.28
C TYR A 697 -23.84 -0.02 5.78
N ILE A 698 -24.30 1.02 6.49
CA ILE A 698 -24.19 2.41 6.04
C ILE A 698 -22.80 2.95 6.34
N HIS A 699 -22.01 3.17 5.28
CA HIS A 699 -20.80 3.99 5.33
C HIS A 699 -21.16 5.48 5.40
N GLY A 700 -20.33 6.28 6.08
CA GLY A 700 -20.65 7.67 6.41
C GLY A 700 -21.71 7.84 7.51
N PHE A 701 -22.09 6.77 8.23
CA PHE A 701 -23.11 6.82 9.29
C PHE A 701 -22.88 7.94 10.32
N PHE A 702 -21.62 8.15 10.71
CA PHE A 702 -21.22 9.15 11.71
C PHE A 702 -21.06 10.57 11.13
N ASP A 703 -21.07 10.73 9.81
CA ASP A 703 -20.90 12.03 9.13
C ASP A 703 -22.16 12.90 9.25
N ALA A 704 -23.32 12.28 9.51
CA ALA A 704 -24.57 12.99 9.70
C ALA A 704 -24.57 13.82 10.99
N ASP A 705 -25.22 14.98 10.93
CA ASP A 705 -25.17 15.99 11.98
C ASP A 705 -25.55 15.44 13.36
N GLY A 706 -24.62 15.58 14.30
CA GLY A 706 -24.79 15.19 15.71
C GLY A 706 -24.72 13.69 16.00
N ILE A 707 -24.63 12.82 14.98
CA ILE A 707 -24.60 11.36 15.20
C ILE A 707 -23.32 10.92 15.91
N ALA A 708 -22.15 11.34 15.41
CA ALA A 708 -20.86 11.06 16.07
C ALA A 708 -20.84 11.57 17.52
N PHE A 709 -21.41 12.75 17.78
CA PHE A 709 -21.49 13.31 19.12
C PHE A 709 -22.35 12.46 20.06
N ILE A 710 -23.55 12.05 19.64
CA ILE A 710 -24.44 11.20 20.44
C ILE A 710 -23.76 9.88 20.80
N VAL A 711 -23.08 9.27 19.84
CA VAL A 711 -22.36 7.99 20.04
C VAL A 711 -21.18 8.16 21.00
N ALA A 712 -20.37 9.21 20.83
CA ALA A 712 -19.27 9.51 21.73
C ALA A 712 -19.76 9.89 23.14
N GLU A 713 -20.88 10.60 23.24
CA GLU A 713 -21.49 10.98 24.53
C GLU A 713 -22.03 9.74 25.27
N ALA A 714 -22.56 8.74 24.57
CA ALA A 714 -22.93 7.47 25.19
C ALA A 714 -21.70 6.77 25.82
N ALA A 715 -20.57 6.73 25.12
CA ALA A 715 -19.31 6.21 25.69
C ALA A 715 -18.78 7.06 26.86
N ALA A 716 -18.97 8.38 26.80
CA ALA A 716 -18.63 9.30 27.89
C ALA A 716 -19.46 9.03 29.15
N LYS A 717 -20.78 8.85 28.99
CA LYS A 717 -21.73 8.54 30.06
C LYS A 717 -21.35 7.24 30.77
N ASP A 718 -20.96 6.21 30.03
CA ASP A 718 -20.46 4.94 30.60
C ASP A 718 -19.21 5.11 31.46
N LYS A 719 -18.33 6.04 31.08
CA LYS A 719 -17.12 6.38 31.82
C LYS A 719 -17.37 7.35 32.98
N GLY A 720 -18.58 7.90 33.11
CA GLY A 720 -18.91 8.90 34.12
C GLY A 720 -18.35 10.30 33.84
N VAL A 721 -18.02 10.59 32.57
CA VAL A 721 -17.52 11.90 32.13
C VAL A 721 -18.51 12.58 31.18
N ARG A 722 -18.37 13.89 30.98
CA ARG A 722 -19.21 14.66 30.04
C ARG A 722 -18.35 15.29 28.96
N LEU A 723 -18.77 15.13 27.71
CA LEU A 723 -18.20 15.87 26.59
C LEU A 723 -18.81 17.27 26.56
N LYS A 724 -18.03 18.26 26.10
CA LYS A 724 -18.58 19.58 25.82
C LYS A 724 -19.40 19.50 24.55
N SER A 725 -20.61 20.04 24.58
CA SER A 725 -21.44 20.14 23.38
C SER A 725 -20.68 20.93 22.32
N ALA A 726 -20.46 20.31 21.17
CA ALA A 726 -19.91 20.95 20.00
C ALA A 726 -20.97 20.91 18.91
N ASN A 727 -21.13 22.03 18.19
CA ASN A 727 -21.97 22.10 17.01
C ASN A 727 -21.20 21.43 15.86
N THR A 728 -21.19 20.10 15.83
CA THR A 728 -20.40 19.28 14.91
C THR A 728 -21.19 18.98 13.64
N ASP A 729 -21.42 20.00 12.83
CA ASP A 729 -21.81 19.81 11.43
C ASP A 729 -20.54 19.45 10.65
N TYR A 730 -20.34 18.14 10.44
CA TYR A 730 -19.13 17.61 9.78
C TYR A 730 -18.99 18.18 8.37
N ARG A 731 -20.11 18.40 7.67
CA ARG A 731 -20.11 18.93 6.31
C ARG A 731 -19.66 20.38 6.27
N LYS A 732 -20.19 21.25 7.15
CA LYS A 732 -19.71 22.63 7.31
C LYS A 732 -18.25 22.68 7.72
N PHE A 733 -17.82 21.77 8.60
CA PHE A 733 -16.41 21.67 8.95
C PHE A 733 -15.55 21.35 7.72
N LYS A 734 -15.90 20.34 6.92
CA LYS A 734 -15.18 20.03 5.67
C LYS A 734 -15.12 21.22 4.72
N GLU A 735 -16.23 21.95 4.54
CA GLU A 735 -16.25 23.18 3.73
C GLU A 735 -15.22 24.22 4.24
N SER A 736 -15.15 24.44 5.55
CA SER A 736 -14.15 25.34 6.15
C SER A 736 -12.71 24.87 5.93
N GLN A 737 -12.48 23.56 5.85
CA GLN A 737 -11.16 22.99 5.56
C GLN A 737 -10.78 23.18 4.08
N TYR A 738 -11.74 23.07 3.15
CA TYR A 738 -11.52 23.42 1.75
C TYR A 738 -11.21 24.91 1.60
N ASP A 739 -11.93 25.79 2.32
CA ASP A 739 -11.65 27.23 2.30
C ASP A 739 -10.25 27.55 2.86
N LEU A 740 -9.87 26.95 3.99
CA LEU A 740 -8.52 27.10 4.56
C LEU A 740 -7.43 26.62 3.59
N LEU A 741 -7.67 25.50 2.89
CA LEU A 741 -6.76 24.98 1.86
C LEU A 741 -6.59 25.99 0.72
N ALA A 742 -7.70 26.51 0.19
CA ALA A 742 -7.71 27.49 -0.88
C ALA A 742 -7.00 28.80 -0.47
N ASP A 743 -7.31 29.34 0.71
CA ASP A 743 -6.72 30.58 1.21
C ASP A 743 -5.21 30.43 1.41
N THR A 744 -4.78 29.29 1.98
CA THR A 744 -3.36 29.00 2.18
C THR A 744 -2.64 28.86 0.85
N MET A 745 -3.24 28.16 -0.13
CA MET A 745 -2.65 28.01 -1.45
C MET A 745 -2.59 29.33 -2.21
N ARG A 746 -3.62 30.19 -2.16
CA ARG A 746 -3.58 31.54 -2.75
C ARG A 746 -2.45 32.40 -2.19
N ALA A 747 -2.14 32.27 -0.90
CA ALA A 747 -1.06 33.01 -0.27
C ALA A 747 0.35 32.52 -0.67
N HIS A 748 0.48 31.30 -1.20
CA HIS A 748 1.77 30.64 -1.40
C HIS A 748 2.03 30.14 -2.83
N LEU A 749 1.02 30.17 -3.69
CA LEU A 749 1.12 29.93 -5.13
C LEU A 749 1.01 31.25 -5.90
N ASP A 750 1.78 31.35 -6.97
CA ASP A 750 1.61 32.36 -8.00
C ASP A 750 0.37 32.00 -8.84
N MET A 751 -0.78 32.50 -8.40
CA MET A 751 -2.05 32.24 -9.08
C MET A 751 -2.11 32.90 -10.46
N ASP A 752 -1.42 34.02 -10.68
CA ASP A 752 -1.37 34.66 -12.00
C ASP A 752 -0.65 33.77 -13.01
N ALA A 753 0.45 33.12 -12.60
CA ALA A 753 1.12 32.10 -13.40
C ALA A 753 0.20 30.89 -13.67
N VAL A 754 -0.52 30.40 -12.66
CA VAL A 754 -1.48 29.28 -12.81
C VAL A 754 -2.60 29.64 -13.79
N TYR A 755 -3.21 30.83 -13.69
CA TYR A 755 -4.21 31.30 -14.66
C TYR A 755 -3.64 31.50 -16.06
N SER A 756 -2.39 31.97 -16.15
CA SER A 756 -1.70 32.09 -17.43
C SER A 756 -1.53 30.72 -18.10
N MET A 757 -1.20 29.68 -17.35
CA MET A 757 -1.12 28.30 -17.88
C MET A 757 -2.45 27.82 -18.45
N LEU A 758 -3.57 28.14 -17.78
CA LEU A 758 -4.91 27.86 -18.29
C LEU A 758 -5.23 28.61 -19.60
N SER A 759 -4.56 29.74 -19.86
CA SER A 759 -4.69 30.52 -21.11
C SER A 759 -3.72 30.07 -22.22
N TYR A 760 -2.57 29.48 -21.88
CA TYR A 760 -1.64 28.90 -22.87
C TYR A 760 -2.29 27.77 -23.69
N ALA A 761 -3.27 27.07 -23.12
CA ALA A 761 -4.11 26.09 -23.82
C ALA A 761 -4.99 26.70 -24.95
N GLN A 762 -5.08 28.04 -25.06
CA GLN A 762 -5.81 28.74 -26.13
C GLN A 762 -4.93 29.41 -27.19
N ILE A 763 -3.65 29.70 -26.93
CA ILE A 763 -2.87 30.72 -27.68
C ILE A 763 -2.11 30.17 -28.92
N GLN A 764 -2.07 28.86 -29.20
CA GLN A 764 -1.50 28.35 -30.48
C GLN A 764 -2.38 28.63 -31.72
N GLN A 765 -3.17 29.71 -31.73
CA GLN A 765 -4.17 30.01 -32.74
C GLN A 765 -3.90 31.21 -33.65
N THR A 766 -2.82 31.98 -33.47
CA THR A 766 -2.64 33.21 -34.25
C THR A 766 -1.18 33.48 -34.60
N ASP A 767 -0.54 32.58 -35.35
CA ASP A 767 0.61 32.95 -36.20
C ASP A 767 0.69 31.97 -37.38
N GLY A 768 0.00 32.34 -38.45
CA GLY A 768 -0.12 31.56 -39.68
C GLY A 768 -1.02 32.26 -40.70
N GLU A 769 -0.70 33.51 -41.01
CA GLU A 769 -0.98 34.11 -42.33
C GLU A 769 0.30 34.06 -43.18
#